data_AF-A0A8T5SMF1-F1
#
_entry.id   AF-A0A8T5SMF1-F1
#
_cell.length_a   1.000
_cell.length_b   1.000
_cell.length_c   1.000
_cell.angle_alpha   90.00
_cell.angle_beta   90.00
_cell.angle_gamma   90.00
#
_symmetry.space_group_name_H-M   'P 1'
#
loop_
_entity.id
_entity.type
_entity.pdbx_description
1 polymer ?
#
loop_
_entity_poly.entity_id
_entity_poly.type
_entity_poly.pdbx_seq_one_letter_code
_entity_poly.pdbx_strand_id
1 'polypeptide(L)'
;MGTTRIITIILVIVILGGTPLIAGQMEVLTGPNRDNTNADVSIEQLVPDPDFSGSPSVVTNGSSGEFSSNYHSSTGLGDRNFVNLTFDHIANTSLDFKAAEDETYPDCNDFIYTYQEVEWVSNEFPLDAKVSVEFVSTHTGNFTQYAYDDYVELNCWIIDSSQSWTKVGTAIGFNWNDLQTWNFDFDFLEIRNLFDGMIDDGGGQDDPSDTIRVVLGISPRLHFYGSGEDGPWSYLNGSMTLQMFSLRFEIATGESEFEYDTYSPVGFGFWGGAHGVWSPDMAISDDNSVYAVGQMSDYEASISRHCLVKFDALGSLVWSRTLDRMIGNAVAVRGDDIYTVGRGGAGYDVALVKWNSAGTKIWNTTIDLGGNDYGLELAICADGSVIIVGDRIRGNQTSGYSSDAFILKTDSEGDLVWQTIHENVGIGYYEVFVDSDNRIFALNMNYAGITEWDQDGNFVESIYHDIVHTLTMTDDHFFVSQSLYQHGYFNITKITKEGIVVWTTSVVKQYGDLWADYLQADGITVSSEGSVYVIAKIFRFDLQWVLFKFDSTGLQEWNQSILSIQWRNLYSGIFGEIDLEMGKNNLLYVGGHWIPAEEVPTAIAVAVFNPEDAPVPLIIPLWLLVGGGAIAVIVVITIIFKLKRR
;
A
#
# COMPACT_ATOMS: atom_id res chain seq x y z
N MET A 1 52.34 6.67 -10.56
CA MET A 1 52.26 7.83 -9.64
C MET A 1 52.02 9.08 -10.47
N GLY A 2 50.75 9.47 -10.63
CA GLY A 2 50.37 10.75 -11.22
C GLY A 2 49.55 11.52 -10.19
N THR A 3 50.06 12.66 -9.75
CA THR A 3 49.43 13.53 -8.75
C THR A 3 48.23 14.24 -9.36
N THR A 4 47.02 13.89 -8.90
CA THR A 4 45.79 14.64 -9.16
C THR A 4 45.90 16.00 -8.46
N ARG A 5 45.86 17.11 -9.20
CA ARG A 5 45.77 18.45 -8.60
C ARG A 5 44.30 18.85 -8.51
N ILE A 6 43.83 19.05 -7.28
CA ILE A 6 42.53 19.65 -6.97
C ILE A 6 42.75 21.17 -6.88
N ILE A 7 41.95 21.96 -7.59
CA ILE A 7 41.91 23.41 -7.45
C ILE A 7 40.58 23.75 -6.81
N THR A 8 40.62 24.30 -5.59
CA THR A 8 39.44 24.78 -4.87
C THR A 8 39.42 26.31 -4.94
N ILE A 9 38.31 26.89 -5.41
CA ILE A 9 38.07 28.34 -5.35
C ILE A 9 36.93 28.56 -4.36
N ILE A 10 37.14 29.42 -3.37
CA ILE A 10 36.15 29.76 -2.33
C ILE A 10 35.76 31.23 -2.49
N LEU A 11 34.47 31.51 -2.63
CA LEU A 11 33.90 32.86 -2.59
C LEU A 11 32.93 32.97 -1.40
N VAL A 12 33.03 34.02 -0.58
CA VAL A 12 32.21 34.21 0.63
C VAL A 12 31.56 35.58 0.62
N ILE A 13 30.25 35.66 0.85
CA ILE A 13 29.50 36.91 1.10
C ILE A 13 28.58 36.67 2.31
N VAL A 14 28.47 37.65 3.23
CA VAL A 14 27.75 37.53 4.53
C VAL A 14 26.78 38.69 4.73
N ILE A 15 25.53 38.41 5.17
CA ILE A 15 24.56 39.40 5.71
C ILE A 15 23.76 38.74 6.89
N LEU A 16 23.36 39.51 7.93
CA LEU A 16 22.88 39.04 9.26
C LEU A 16 21.43 39.42 9.66
N GLY A 17 20.76 38.52 10.42
CA GLY A 17 19.64 38.74 11.39
C GLY A 17 18.30 38.03 11.04
N GLY A 18 17.47 37.42 11.91
CA GLY A 18 17.44 37.10 13.35
C GLY A 18 16.07 36.49 13.82
N THR A 19 16.13 35.55 14.79
CA THR A 19 15.09 34.93 15.68
C THR A 19 14.06 33.87 15.18
N PRO A 20 13.77 32.78 15.95
CA PRO A 20 12.92 31.66 15.55
C PRO A 20 11.49 31.71 16.14
N LEU A 21 10.51 31.12 15.44
CA LEU A 21 9.20 30.74 16.01
C LEU A 21 9.11 29.21 16.09
N ILE A 22 8.75 28.71 17.28
CA ILE A 22 8.44 27.31 17.56
C ILE A 22 6.94 27.14 17.35
N ALA A 23 6.55 26.27 16.42
CA ALA A 23 5.22 25.65 16.36
C ALA A 23 5.39 24.26 15.76
N GLY A 24 4.94 23.23 16.47
CA GLY A 24 4.88 21.88 15.95
C GLY A 24 3.90 21.82 14.79
N GLN A 25 4.44 21.82 13.57
CA GLN A 25 3.77 21.24 12.43
C GLN A 25 4.26 19.79 12.33
N MET A 26 3.33 18.85 12.16
CA MET A 26 3.66 17.65 11.40
C MET A 26 4.08 18.14 10.02
N GLU A 27 5.39 18.31 9.80
CA GLU A 27 5.90 18.29 8.45
C GLU A 27 5.64 16.87 7.96
N VAL A 28 4.62 16.72 7.11
CA VAL A 28 4.68 15.68 6.09
C VAL A 28 5.95 16.02 5.32
N LEU A 29 7.05 15.37 5.68
CA LEU A 29 8.24 15.35 4.86
C LEU A 29 7.85 14.57 3.61
N THR A 30 7.12 15.22 2.70
CA THR A 30 7.12 14.85 1.31
C THR A 30 8.56 15.09 0.87
N GLY A 31 9.41 14.09 1.08
CA GLY A 31 10.63 13.98 0.29
C GLY A 31 10.22 14.17 -1.17
N PRO A 32 11.09 14.73 -2.03
CA PRO A 32 10.74 14.86 -3.43
C PRO A 32 10.23 13.49 -3.89
N ASN A 33 8.97 13.44 -4.35
CA ASN A 33 8.50 12.40 -5.26
C ASN A 33 9.45 12.51 -6.45
N ARG A 34 10.62 11.89 -6.32
CA ARG A 34 11.66 11.90 -7.33
C ARG A 34 11.12 11.00 -8.39
N ASP A 35 10.53 11.61 -9.41
CA ASP A 35 10.14 11.03 -10.69
C ASP A 35 10.32 9.51 -10.77
N ASN A 36 9.42 8.80 -10.09
CA ASN A 36 9.07 7.45 -10.48
C ASN A 36 8.05 7.57 -11.62
N THR A 37 8.27 8.48 -12.56
CA THR A 37 7.58 8.43 -13.84
C THR A 37 8.07 7.13 -14.46
N ASN A 38 7.32 6.06 -14.22
CA ASN A 38 6.97 5.11 -15.24
C ASN A 38 6.81 5.95 -16.52
N ALA A 39 7.83 5.99 -17.37
CA ALA A 39 7.86 6.89 -18.52
C ALA A 39 6.71 6.61 -19.51
N ASP A 40 5.99 5.50 -19.29
CA ASP A 40 5.04 4.90 -20.21
C ASP A 40 3.59 4.92 -19.72
N VAL A 41 3.29 5.32 -18.47
CA VAL A 41 1.90 5.61 -18.02
C VAL A 41 1.73 7.10 -17.80
N SER A 42 0.89 7.71 -18.63
CA SER A 42 0.52 9.12 -18.53
C SER A 42 -0.86 9.24 -17.92
N ILE A 43 -1.01 10.18 -16.97
CA ILE A 43 -2.32 10.57 -16.48
C ILE A 43 -2.74 11.84 -17.21
N GLU A 44 -3.93 11.77 -17.82
CA GLU A 44 -4.52 12.89 -18.54
C GLU A 44 -5.80 13.32 -17.83
N GLN A 45 -5.85 14.58 -17.41
CA GLN A 45 -7.06 15.24 -16.95
C GLN A 45 -7.85 15.70 -18.18
N LEU A 46 -8.98 15.05 -18.43
CA LEU A 46 -9.80 15.27 -19.62
C LEU A 46 -10.71 16.49 -19.49
N VAL A 47 -11.19 16.80 -18.29
CA VAL A 47 -12.05 17.97 -18.06
C VAL A 47 -11.21 19.25 -18.16
N PRO A 48 -11.54 20.20 -19.06
CA PRO A 48 -10.69 21.36 -19.32
C PRO A 48 -10.70 22.43 -18.21
N ASP A 49 -11.77 22.52 -17.42
CA ASP A 49 -11.90 23.47 -16.32
C ASP A 49 -12.31 22.75 -15.01
N PRO A 50 -11.42 21.94 -14.43
CA PRO A 50 -11.78 21.03 -13.34
C PRO A 50 -12.15 21.75 -12.04
N ASP A 51 -11.71 23.00 -11.86
CA ASP A 51 -11.95 23.83 -10.66
C ASP A 51 -12.90 25.00 -10.94
N PHE A 52 -13.70 24.91 -12.02
CA PHE A 52 -14.71 25.89 -12.44
C PHE A 52 -14.18 27.33 -12.46
N SER A 53 -13.00 27.57 -13.02
CA SER A 53 -12.45 28.92 -13.21
C SER A 53 -13.36 29.81 -14.08
N GLY A 54 -14.10 29.21 -15.01
CA GLY A 54 -15.18 29.81 -15.78
C GLY A 54 -16.56 29.35 -15.33
N SER A 55 -17.60 30.09 -15.74
CA SER A 55 -18.99 29.66 -15.53
C SER A 55 -19.26 28.41 -16.38
N PRO A 56 -19.66 27.27 -15.79
CA PRO A 56 -19.91 26.06 -16.56
C PRO A 56 -21.27 26.12 -17.27
N SER A 57 -21.46 25.22 -18.23
CA SER A 57 -22.73 25.04 -18.93
C SER A 57 -23.73 24.30 -18.04
N VAL A 58 -24.95 24.82 -17.92
CA VAL A 58 -26.02 24.21 -17.10
C VAL A 58 -27.27 24.02 -17.93
N VAL A 59 -27.91 22.87 -17.76
CA VAL A 59 -29.18 22.52 -18.39
C VAL A 59 -30.18 22.12 -17.31
N THR A 60 -31.37 22.70 -17.40
CA THR A 60 -32.53 22.28 -16.62
C THR A 60 -33.47 21.52 -17.53
N ASN A 61 -33.78 20.29 -17.16
CA ASN A 61 -34.74 19.44 -17.86
C ASN A 61 -36.05 19.35 -17.07
N GLY A 62 -37.16 19.16 -17.79
CA GLY A 62 -38.49 19.09 -17.21
C GLY A 62 -39.24 20.43 -17.17
N SER A 63 -40.38 20.44 -16.48
CA SER A 63 -41.35 21.56 -16.48
C SER A 63 -41.78 22.02 -15.09
N SER A 64 -41.28 21.39 -14.03
CA SER A 64 -41.59 21.73 -12.62
C SER A 64 -41.25 23.18 -12.25
N GLY A 65 -40.16 23.72 -12.82
CA GLY A 65 -39.63 25.04 -12.45
C GLY A 65 -38.95 25.04 -11.07
N GLU A 66 -38.70 23.87 -10.49
CA GLU A 66 -38.12 23.68 -9.15
C GLU A 66 -36.60 23.57 -9.15
N PHE A 67 -35.94 23.77 -10.30
CA PHE A 67 -34.50 23.65 -10.41
C PHE A 67 -33.86 24.95 -10.84
N SER A 68 -32.74 25.28 -10.20
CA SER A 68 -31.98 26.49 -10.50
C SER A 68 -30.48 26.29 -10.30
N SER A 69 -29.68 27.17 -10.91
CA SER A 69 -28.23 27.18 -10.71
C SER A 69 -27.68 28.59 -10.49
N ASN A 70 -26.52 28.64 -9.86
CA ASN A 70 -25.75 29.88 -9.69
C ASN A 70 -24.26 29.57 -9.71
N TYR A 71 -23.48 30.37 -10.43
CA TYR A 71 -22.02 30.28 -10.47
C TYR A 71 -21.39 31.38 -9.62
N HIS A 72 -20.45 31.00 -8.77
CA HIS A 72 -19.60 31.91 -8.00
C HIS A 72 -18.16 31.81 -8.48
N SER A 73 -17.57 32.96 -8.80
CA SER A 73 -16.15 33.06 -9.12
C SER A 73 -15.37 33.57 -7.91
N SER A 74 -14.22 32.95 -7.65
CA SER A 74 -13.34 33.29 -6.54
C SER A 74 -12.96 34.77 -6.53
N THR A 75 -13.03 35.36 -5.34
CA THR A 75 -12.67 36.76 -5.09
C THR A 75 -11.25 36.94 -4.51
N GLY A 76 -10.50 35.85 -4.27
CA GLY A 76 -9.13 35.91 -3.74
C GLY A 76 -8.71 34.67 -2.94
N LEU A 77 -7.59 34.80 -2.24
CA LEU A 77 -7.01 33.70 -1.44
C LEU A 77 -8.00 33.17 -0.39
N GLY A 78 -8.29 31.88 -0.46
CA GLY A 78 -9.21 31.19 0.46
C GLY A 78 -10.67 31.14 0.00
N ASP A 79 -11.03 31.81 -1.10
CA ASP A 79 -12.33 31.70 -1.77
C ASP A 79 -12.19 30.83 -3.01
N ARG A 80 -13.11 29.90 -3.27
CA ARG A 80 -13.05 28.93 -4.37
C ARG A 80 -14.16 29.19 -5.37
N ASN A 81 -13.92 28.92 -6.65
CA ASN A 81 -15.04 28.91 -7.60
C ASN A 81 -15.95 27.73 -7.27
N PHE A 82 -17.24 27.89 -7.53
CA PHE A 82 -18.19 26.79 -7.42
C PHE A 82 -19.42 27.03 -8.27
N VAL A 83 -20.09 25.95 -8.61
CA VAL A 83 -21.44 25.97 -9.18
C VAL A 83 -22.42 25.35 -8.19
N ASN A 84 -23.50 26.08 -7.91
CA ASN A 84 -24.62 25.58 -7.15
C ASN A 84 -25.63 24.96 -8.12
N LEU A 85 -26.06 23.72 -7.85
CA LEU A 85 -27.28 23.14 -8.40
C LEU A 85 -28.29 23.02 -7.28
N THR A 86 -29.50 23.56 -7.48
CA THR A 86 -30.53 23.62 -6.44
C THR A 86 -31.81 22.97 -6.92
N PHE A 87 -32.38 22.14 -6.05
CA PHE A 87 -33.75 21.66 -6.11
C PHE A 87 -34.57 22.36 -5.01
N ASP A 88 -35.42 23.29 -5.43
CA ASP A 88 -36.34 24.09 -4.60
C ASP A 88 -37.74 23.50 -4.69
N HIS A 89 -38.12 22.67 -3.71
CA HIS A 89 -39.39 21.98 -3.74
C HIS A 89 -40.48 22.67 -2.92
N ILE A 90 -41.66 22.77 -3.51
CA ILE A 90 -42.91 23.16 -2.84
C ILE A 90 -43.83 21.94 -2.80
N ALA A 91 -44.37 21.66 -1.63
CA ALA A 91 -45.25 20.53 -1.40
C ALA A 91 -46.41 20.50 -2.42
N ASN A 92 -46.62 19.33 -3.03
CA ASN A 92 -47.63 19.07 -4.07
C ASN A 92 -47.32 19.66 -5.45
N THR A 93 -46.12 20.21 -5.68
CA THR A 93 -45.68 20.44 -7.07
C THR A 93 -45.52 19.10 -7.78
N SER A 94 -46.12 19.00 -8.97
CA SER A 94 -46.03 17.78 -9.79
C SER A 94 -44.62 17.64 -10.36
N LEU A 95 -44.01 16.48 -10.13
CA LEU A 95 -42.75 16.04 -10.73
C LEU A 95 -43.00 14.88 -11.69
N ASP A 96 -42.29 14.85 -12.81
CA ASP A 96 -42.44 13.86 -13.88
C ASP A 96 -41.54 12.64 -13.63
N PHE A 97 -41.95 11.79 -12.68
CA PHE A 97 -41.27 10.53 -12.38
C PHE A 97 -41.53 9.45 -13.43
N LYS A 98 -40.50 8.67 -13.74
CA LYS A 98 -40.57 7.54 -14.67
C LYS A 98 -41.07 6.29 -13.97
N ALA A 99 -41.79 5.44 -14.71
CA ALA A 99 -42.02 4.06 -14.29
C ALA A 99 -40.67 3.31 -14.44
N ALA A 100 -40.09 2.87 -13.33
CA ALA A 100 -38.72 2.36 -13.26
C ALA A 100 -38.46 1.16 -14.19
N GLU A 101 -37.70 1.37 -15.27
CA GLU A 101 -37.17 0.30 -16.14
C GLU A 101 -35.80 0.63 -16.80
N ASP A 102 -35.23 1.84 -16.62
CA ASP A 102 -33.97 2.24 -17.27
C ASP A 102 -33.01 2.91 -16.27
N GLU A 103 -32.00 2.16 -15.82
CA GLU A 103 -30.98 2.64 -14.86
C GLU A 103 -30.02 3.68 -15.47
N THR A 104 -30.05 3.87 -16.80
CA THR A 104 -29.20 4.81 -17.54
C THR A 104 -29.60 6.26 -17.28
N TYR A 105 -30.88 6.51 -17.03
CA TYR A 105 -31.43 7.86 -16.83
C TYR A 105 -31.82 8.12 -15.38
N PRO A 106 -31.89 9.40 -14.95
CA PRO A 106 -32.43 9.72 -13.63
C PRO A 106 -33.91 9.31 -13.51
N ASP A 107 -34.32 8.95 -12.30
CA ASP A 107 -35.68 8.50 -11.94
C ASP A 107 -36.78 9.52 -12.31
N CYS A 108 -36.42 10.80 -12.38
CA CYS A 108 -37.29 11.92 -12.70
C CYS A 108 -36.84 12.62 -14.00
N ASN A 109 -37.79 13.01 -14.85
CA ASN A 109 -37.52 13.87 -16.01
C ASN A 109 -37.32 15.35 -15.63
N ASP A 110 -37.74 15.74 -14.42
CA ASP A 110 -37.40 17.04 -13.83
C ASP A 110 -36.07 16.94 -13.07
N PHE A 111 -35.01 17.51 -13.65
CA PHE A 111 -33.67 17.51 -13.06
C PHE A 111 -32.80 18.64 -13.61
N ILE A 112 -31.64 18.87 -13.00
CA ILE A 112 -30.67 19.86 -13.46
C ILE A 112 -29.27 19.26 -13.48
N TYR A 113 -28.49 19.63 -14.47
CA TYR A 113 -27.10 19.19 -14.58
C TYR A 113 -26.20 20.27 -15.13
N THR A 114 -24.95 20.24 -14.69
CA THR A 114 -23.83 20.96 -15.29
C THR A 114 -23.00 20.01 -16.13
N TYR A 115 -22.34 20.52 -17.16
CA TYR A 115 -21.44 19.70 -17.98
C TYR A 115 -20.24 20.47 -18.51
N GLN A 116 -19.20 19.72 -18.87
CA GLN A 116 -18.06 20.21 -19.64
C GLN A 116 -17.87 19.32 -20.87
N GLU A 117 -17.54 19.94 -22.00
CA GLU A 117 -17.20 19.25 -23.25
C GLU A 117 -15.72 18.91 -23.26
N VAL A 118 -15.43 17.69 -23.68
CA VAL A 118 -14.09 17.12 -23.75
C VAL A 118 -13.90 16.59 -25.17
N GLU A 119 -12.79 16.97 -25.80
CA GLU A 119 -12.35 16.41 -27.07
C GLU A 119 -11.44 15.20 -26.79
N TRP A 120 -11.83 14.03 -27.28
CA TRP A 120 -11.14 12.75 -27.12
C TRP A 120 -10.33 12.41 -28.37
N VAL A 121 -9.01 12.60 -28.31
CA VAL A 121 -8.14 12.47 -29.50
C VAL A 121 -7.41 11.13 -29.60
N SER A 122 -7.57 10.23 -28.62
CA SER A 122 -6.87 8.94 -28.59
C SER A 122 -7.67 7.85 -29.31
N ASN A 123 -6.96 7.00 -30.06
CA ASN A 123 -7.54 5.82 -30.70
C ASN A 123 -7.32 4.53 -29.87
N GLU A 124 -6.89 4.67 -28.61
CA GLU A 124 -6.65 3.56 -27.69
C GLU A 124 -7.54 3.68 -26.46
N PHE A 125 -8.10 2.57 -26.01
CA PHE A 125 -8.83 2.51 -24.76
C PHE A 125 -7.90 2.91 -23.61
N PRO A 126 -8.36 3.74 -22.65
CA PRO A 126 -7.57 4.01 -21.47
C PRO A 126 -7.35 2.73 -20.66
N LEU A 127 -6.20 2.64 -19.98
CA LEU A 127 -5.88 1.55 -19.07
C LEU A 127 -6.79 1.58 -17.83
N ASP A 128 -7.14 2.78 -17.39
CA ASP A 128 -7.98 3.04 -16.22
C ASP A 128 -8.62 4.44 -16.34
N ALA A 129 -9.73 4.66 -15.66
CA ALA A 129 -10.49 5.90 -15.70
C ALA A 129 -11.15 6.20 -14.35
N LYS A 130 -11.20 7.48 -13.96
CA LYS A 130 -11.82 7.91 -12.70
C LYS A 130 -12.40 9.30 -12.81
N VAL A 131 -13.64 9.45 -12.37
CA VAL A 131 -14.27 10.76 -12.15
C VAL A 131 -14.27 11.08 -10.67
N SER A 132 -13.92 12.33 -10.32
CA SER A 132 -13.99 12.82 -8.95
C SER A 132 -14.75 14.12 -8.86
N VAL A 133 -15.56 14.24 -7.81
CA VAL A 133 -16.38 15.43 -7.55
C VAL A 133 -16.18 15.85 -6.11
N GLU A 134 -15.85 17.12 -5.91
CA GLU A 134 -15.81 17.72 -4.58
C GLU A 134 -16.98 18.68 -4.39
N PHE A 135 -17.78 18.47 -3.34
CA PHE A 135 -18.98 19.28 -3.10
C PHE A 135 -19.38 19.35 -1.63
N VAL A 136 -20.24 20.33 -1.33
CA VAL A 136 -20.98 20.43 -0.06
C VAL A 136 -22.46 20.38 -0.35
N SER A 137 -23.22 19.64 0.46
CA SER A 137 -24.68 19.64 0.42
C SER A 137 -25.24 20.56 1.51
N THR A 138 -26.23 21.39 1.15
CA THR A 138 -26.95 22.24 2.10
C THR A 138 -28.46 22.09 1.92
N HIS A 139 -29.19 22.11 3.03
CA HIS A 139 -30.64 21.90 3.07
C HIS A 139 -31.34 23.06 3.78
N THR A 140 -32.55 23.39 3.32
CA THR A 140 -33.41 24.41 3.95
C THR A 140 -34.83 23.90 4.13
N GLY A 141 -35.64 24.62 4.90
CA GLY A 141 -37.03 24.22 5.16
C GLY A 141 -37.13 22.84 5.81
N ASN A 142 -38.08 22.04 5.37
CA ASN A 142 -38.32 20.70 5.91
C ASN A 142 -37.25 19.68 5.51
N PHE A 143 -36.46 19.92 4.46
CA PHE A 143 -35.32 19.05 4.11
C PHE A 143 -34.28 18.96 5.23
N THR A 144 -34.17 19.97 6.09
CA THR A 144 -33.26 19.93 7.25
C THR A 144 -33.59 18.84 8.27
N GLN A 145 -34.85 18.40 8.35
CA GLN A 145 -35.29 17.35 9.28
C GLN A 145 -35.06 15.94 8.71
N TYR A 146 -34.87 15.85 7.40
CA TYR A 146 -34.73 14.63 6.62
C TYR A 146 -33.42 14.64 5.81
N ALA A 147 -32.42 15.35 6.32
CA ALA A 147 -31.17 15.62 5.60
C ALA A 147 -30.35 14.37 5.28
N TYR A 148 -30.65 13.25 5.95
CA TYR A 148 -30.01 11.95 5.75
C TYR A 148 -30.84 10.99 4.90
N ASP A 149 -32.03 11.40 4.45
CA ASP A 149 -32.83 10.58 3.56
C ASP A 149 -32.34 10.74 2.12
N ASP A 150 -32.24 9.62 1.41
CA ASP A 150 -31.80 9.57 0.01
C ASP A 150 -32.90 10.04 -0.95
N TYR A 151 -33.36 11.28 -0.81
CA TYR A 151 -34.44 11.84 -1.62
C TYR A 151 -33.97 12.47 -2.92
N VAL A 152 -32.73 12.92 -2.95
CA VAL A 152 -32.06 13.46 -4.13
C VAL A 152 -30.79 12.67 -4.32
N GLU A 153 -30.46 12.39 -5.57
CA GLU A 153 -29.20 11.79 -5.95
C GLU A 153 -28.37 12.77 -6.78
N LEU A 154 -27.05 12.65 -6.66
CA LEU A 154 -26.08 13.22 -7.58
C LEU A 154 -25.66 12.10 -8.52
N ASN A 155 -25.81 12.34 -9.81
CA ASN A 155 -25.44 11.38 -10.83
C ASN A 155 -24.31 11.96 -11.68
N CYS A 156 -23.39 11.07 -12.05
CA CYS A 156 -22.40 11.33 -13.07
C CYS A 156 -22.77 10.57 -14.34
N TRP A 157 -22.81 11.27 -15.46
CA TRP A 157 -22.99 10.68 -16.78
C TRP A 157 -21.90 11.14 -17.73
N ILE A 158 -21.67 10.34 -18.76
CA ILE A 158 -20.95 10.76 -19.95
C ILE A 158 -21.93 10.68 -21.11
N ILE A 159 -21.99 11.74 -21.91
CA ILE A 159 -22.85 11.81 -23.09
C ILE A 159 -21.96 11.93 -24.32
N ASP A 160 -22.07 11.00 -25.26
CA ASP A 160 -21.33 11.05 -26.52
C ASP A 160 -21.92 12.06 -27.52
N SER A 161 -21.27 12.21 -28.68
CA SER A 161 -21.74 13.13 -29.72
C SER A 161 -23.07 12.71 -30.34
N SER A 162 -23.38 11.40 -30.30
CA SER A 162 -24.62 10.79 -30.76
C SER A 162 -25.83 11.01 -29.82
N GLN A 163 -25.60 11.65 -28.66
CA GLN A 163 -26.56 11.85 -27.57
C GLN A 163 -26.91 10.56 -26.82
N SER A 164 -26.06 9.54 -26.88
CA SER A 164 -26.16 8.38 -26.00
C SER A 164 -25.67 8.78 -24.60
N TRP A 165 -26.42 8.37 -23.57
CA TRP A 165 -26.07 8.63 -22.18
C TRP A 165 -25.50 7.36 -21.57
N THR A 166 -24.37 7.47 -20.90
CA THR A 166 -23.78 6.40 -20.10
C THR A 166 -23.69 6.88 -18.66
N LYS A 167 -24.35 6.16 -17.76
CA LYS A 167 -24.29 6.47 -16.33
C LYS A 167 -23.01 5.90 -15.74
N VAL A 168 -22.18 6.77 -15.18
CA VAL A 168 -20.88 6.44 -14.59
C VAL A 168 -21.03 6.11 -13.11
N GLY A 169 -21.95 6.79 -12.42
CA GLY A 169 -22.14 6.54 -10.99
C GLY A 169 -23.23 7.40 -10.38
N THR A 170 -23.64 7.00 -9.18
CA THR A 170 -24.64 7.70 -8.37
C THR A 170 -24.13 7.87 -6.96
N ALA A 171 -24.41 9.05 -6.42
CA ALA A 171 -24.15 9.44 -5.05
C ALA A 171 -25.45 9.76 -4.31
N ILE A 172 -25.61 9.17 -3.13
CA ILE A 172 -26.74 9.30 -2.21
C ILE A 172 -26.24 9.42 -0.77
N GLY A 173 -27.08 9.82 0.19
CA GLY A 173 -26.70 9.83 1.60
C GLY A 173 -25.61 10.86 1.93
N PHE A 174 -25.79 12.11 1.50
CA PHE A 174 -24.79 13.16 1.67
C PHE A 174 -24.56 13.54 3.14
N ASN A 175 -23.29 13.69 3.54
CA ASN A 175 -22.94 14.35 4.80
C ASN A 175 -23.28 15.85 4.73
N TRP A 176 -24.15 16.30 5.63
CA TRP A 176 -24.70 17.64 5.57
C TRP A 176 -23.71 18.71 6.04
N ASN A 177 -23.55 19.78 5.25
CA ASN A 177 -22.60 20.89 5.48
C ASN A 177 -21.12 20.48 5.56
N ASP A 178 -20.80 19.22 5.27
CA ASP A 178 -19.44 18.73 5.24
C ASP A 178 -18.94 18.69 3.80
N LEU A 179 -17.66 19.05 3.63
CA LEU A 179 -16.97 18.88 2.37
C LEU A 179 -16.79 17.40 2.09
N GLN A 180 -17.23 16.97 0.92
CA GLN A 180 -17.16 15.58 0.50
C GLN A 180 -16.49 15.46 -0.85
N THR A 181 -15.69 14.41 -1.00
CA THR A 181 -15.12 14.00 -2.28
C THR A 181 -15.67 12.63 -2.62
N TRP A 182 -16.28 12.51 -3.78
CA TRP A 182 -16.82 11.27 -4.29
C TRP A 182 -16.04 10.87 -5.53
N ASN A 183 -15.57 9.63 -5.54
CA ASN A 183 -14.82 9.06 -6.65
C ASN A 183 -15.66 7.96 -7.30
N PHE A 184 -15.73 7.99 -8.63
CA PHE A 184 -16.32 6.96 -9.47
C PHE A 184 -15.18 6.32 -10.24
N ASP A 185 -14.76 5.14 -9.79
CA ASP A 185 -13.78 4.28 -10.43
C ASP A 185 -14.48 3.43 -11.49
N PHE A 186 -13.83 3.25 -12.65
CA PHE A 186 -14.40 2.47 -13.75
C PHE A 186 -13.76 1.09 -13.78
N ASP A 187 -14.56 0.05 -13.93
CA ASP A 187 -14.04 -1.28 -14.25
C ASP A 187 -13.73 -1.44 -15.75
N PHE A 188 -13.07 -2.55 -16.09
CA PHE A 188 -12.70 -2.84 -17.47
C PHE A 188 -13.89 -2.85 -18.44
N LEU A 189 -15.05 -3.38 -18.02
CA LEU A 189 -16.25 -3.42 -18.85
C LEU A 189 -16.87 -2.03 -18.97
N GLU A 190 -16.85 -1.21 -17.92
CA GLU A 190 -17.34 0.16 -17.94
C GLU A 190 -16.50 1.06 -18.84
N ILE A 191 -15.17 0.94 -18.79
CA ILE A 191 -14.27 1.60 -19.74
C ILE A 191 -14.61 1.15 -21.16
N ARG A 192 -14.68 -0.16 -21.40
CA ARG A 192 -15.04 -0.66 -22.71
C ARG A 192 -16.38 -0.11 -23.17
N ASN A 193 -17.44 -0.24 -22.38
CA ASN A 193 -18.78 0.24 -22.75
C ASN A 193 -18.83 1.76 -22.99
N LEU A 194 -18.08 2.53 -22.21
CA LEU A 194 -18.01 3.98 -22.38
C LEU A 194 -17.34 4.36 -23.70
N PHE A 195 -16.29 3.63 -24.09
CA PHE A 195 -15.47 3.94 -25.25
C PHE A 195 -15.74 3.07 -26.49
N ASP A 196 -16.57 2.01 -26.41
CA ASP A 196 -16.88 1.04 -27.50
C ASP A 196 -17.52 1.71 -28.74
N GLY A 197 -18.15 2.87 -28.52
CA GLY A 197 -18.75 3.70 -29.59
C GLY A 197 -17.86 4.85 -30.07
N MET A 198 -16.73 5.08 -29.39
CA MET A 198 -15.69 6.01 -29.85
C MET A 198 -14.60 5.23 -30.57
N ILE A 199 -14.14 4.11 -30.00
CA ILE A 199 -13.03 3.29 -30.48
C ILE A 199 -13.58 1.94 -30.99
N ASP A 200 -13.33 1.61 -32.25
CA ASP A 200 -13.70 0.34 -32.85
C ASP A 200 -12.79 -0.82 -32.39
N ASP A 201 -13.28 -2.07 -32.51
CA ASP A 201 -12.54 -3.29 -32.14
C ASP A 201 -11.20 -3.49 -32.89
N GLY A 202 -10.91 -2.65 -33.90
CA GLY A 202 -9.66 -2.61 -34.66
C GLY A 202 -8.77 -1.38 -34.37
N GLY A 203 -9.14 -0.52 -33.40
CA GLY A 203 -8.42 0.71 -33.04
C GLY A 203 -8.68 1.91 -33.96
N GLY A 204 -9.77 1.91 -34.72
CA GLY A 204 -10.27 3.06 -35.51
C GLY A 204 -11.39 3.83 -34.80
N GLN A 205 -11.73 5.02 -35.28
CA GLN A 205 -12.73 5.91 -34.67
C GLN A 205 -14.14 5.61 -35.22
N ASP A 206 -15.15 5.39 -34.36
CA ASP A 206 -16.56 5.10 -34.73
C ASP A 206 -17.53 6.28 -34.42
N ASP A 207 -17.10 7.32 -33.69
CA ASP A 207 -17.90 8.51 -33.35
C ASP A 207 -17.76 9.66 -34.41
N PRO A 208 -18.85 10.39 -34.77
CA PRO A 208 -18.76 11.48 -35.74
C PRO A 208 -17.97 12.73 -35.32
N SER A 209 -17.71 12.97 -34.03
CA SER A 209 -17.03 14.20 -33.59
C SER A 209 -16.15 14.13 -32.34
N ASP A 210 -15.73 12.94 -31.88
CA ASP A 210 -14.73 12.76 -30.81
C ASP A 210 -14.97 13.61 -29.56
N THR A 211 -16.24 13.92 -29.29
CA THR A 211 -16.59 14.90 -28.26
C THR A 211 -17.57 14.26 -27.30
N ILE A 212 -17.17 14.21 -26.03
CA ILE A 212 -18.02 13.77 -24.94
C ILE A 212 -18.38 14.94 -24.02
N ARG A 213 -19.51 14.84 -23.35
CA ARG A 213 -19.88 15.70 -22.23
C ARG A 213 -19.76 14.92 -20.95
N VAL A 214 -18.92 15.39 -20.04
CA VAL A 214 -18.88 14.90 -18.66
C VAL A 214 -19.92 15.68 -17.88
N VAL A 215 -20.92 14.98 -17.35
CA VAL A 215 -22.14 15.56 -16.80
C VAL A 215 -22.27 15.21 -15.33
N LEU A 216 -22.56 16.23 -14.51
CA LEU A 216 -22.97 16.06 -13.13
C LEU A 216 -24.34 16.70 -12.93
N GLY A 217 -25.30 15.94 -12.42
CA GLY A 217 -26.64 16.46 -12.18
C GLY A 217 -27.29 15.94 -10.93
N ILE A 218 -28.24 16.71 -10.43
CA ILE A 218 -29.10 16.31 -9.31
C ILE A 218 -30.50 16.04 -9.79
N SER A 219 -31.09 14.97 -9.27
CA SER A 219 -32.46 14.58 -9.56
C SER A 219 -33.16 14.03 -8.32
N PRO A 220 -34.47 14.30 -8.14
CA PRO A 220 -35.28 13.61 -7.15
C PRO A 220 -35.31 12.11 -7.46
N ARG A 221 -35.16 11.27 -6.43
CA ARG A 221 -35.24 9.82 -6.53
C ARG A 221 -36.68 9.34 -6.48
N LEU A 222 -36.96 8.16 -7.01
CA LEU A 222 -38.29 7.55 -6.92
C LEU A 222 -38.77 7.40 -5.45
N HIS A 223 -37.84 7.25 -4.50
CA HIS A 223 -38.15 7.25 -3.07
C HIS A 223 -38.80 8.57 -2.59
N PHE A 224 -38.43 9.71 -3.18
CA PHE A 224 -39.05 11.01 -2.89
C PHE A 224 -40.51 11.08 -3.37
N TYR A 225 -40.84 10.36 -4.46
CA TYR A 225 -42.21 10.18 -4.92
C TYR A 225 -43.02 9.26 -3.98
N GLY A 226 -42.37 8.24 -3.41
CA GLY A 226 -43.00 7.25 -2.55
C GLY A 226 -43.97 6.33 -3.30
N SER A 227 -44.87 5.66 -2.58
CA SER A 227 -45.86 4.73 -3.17
C SER A 227 -47.17 5.39 -3.64
N GLY A 228 -47.22 6.72 -3.80
CA GLY A 228 -48.39 7.46 -4.27
C GLY A 228 -48.61 8.83 -3.60
N GLU A 229 -49.88 9.19 -3.34
CA GLU A 229 -50.35 10.49 -2.80
C GLU A 229 -49.79 10.87 -1.41
N ASP A 230 -49.09 9.96 -0.73
CA ASP A 230 -48.53 10.15 0.62
C ASP A 230 -46.98 10.30 0.64
N GLY A 231 -46.33 10.44 -0.53
CA GLY A 231 -44.87 10.54 -0.62
C GLY A 231 -44.30 11.88 -0.13
N PRO A 232 -42.98 11.96 0.17
CA PRO A 232 -42.30 13.18 0.60
C PRO A 232 -42.59 14.44 -0.24
N TRP A 233 -42.72 14.29 -1.55
CA TRP A 233 -43.11 15.36 -2.48
C TRP A 233 -44.45 16.06 -2.15
N SER A 234 -45.36 15.41 -1.42
CA SER A 234 -46.69 15.96 -1.10
C SER A 234 -46.68 16.90 0.13
N TYR A 235 -45.62 16.87 0.94
CA TYR A 235 -45.57 17.61 2.22
C TYR A 235 -44.25 18.34 2.51
N LEU A 236 -43.14 18.01 1.84
CA LEU A 236 -41.88 18.71 2.04
C LEU A 236 -41.87 20.07 1.33
N ASN A 237 -41.41 21.10 2.05
CA ASN A 237 -41.12 22.40 1.47
C ASN A 237 -39.70 22.80 1.84
N GLY A 238 -38.92 23.28 0.89
CA GLY A 238 -37.56 23.73 1.12
C GLY A 238 -36.64 23.36 -0.03
N SER A 239 -35.35 23.52 0.21
CA SER A 239 -34.36 23.40 -0.85
C SER A 239 -33.29 22.39 -0.47
N MET A 240 -32.75 21.73 -1.49
CA MET A 240 -31.45 21.10 -1.44
C MET A 240 -30.54 21.74 -2.48
N THR A 241 -29.37 22.20 -2.04
CA THR A 241 -28.34 22.76 -2.91
C THR A 241 -27.06 21.95 -2.79
N LEU A 242 -26.55 21.46 -3.92
CA LEU A 242 -25.18 20.99 -4.04
C LEU A 242 -24.30 22.12 -4.55
N GLN A 243 -23.34 22.51 -3.71
CA GLN A 243 -22.27 23.44 -4.06
C GLN A 243 -21.05 22.63 -4.51
N MET A 244 -20.78 22.59 -5.81
CA MET A 244 -19.70 21.80 -6.39
C MET A 244 -18.47 22.68 -6.65
N PHE A 245 -17.33 22.25 -6.12
CA PHE A 245 -16.05 22.95 -6.21
C PHE A 245 -15.15 22.40 -7.29
N SER A 246 -15.28 21.11 -7.62
CA SER A 246 -14.51 20.51 -8.71
C SER A 246 -15.25 19.39 -9.42
N LEU A 247 -14.90 19.19 -10.69
CA LEU A 247 -15.23 18.04 -11.51
C LEU A 247 -13.96 17.62 -12.24
N ARG A 248 -13.39 16.49 -11.86
CA ARG A 248 -12.20 15.91 -12.49
C ARG A 248 -12.59 14.64 -13.21
N PHE A 249 -12.06 14.43 -14.41
CA PHE A 249 -12.09 13.16 -15.10
C PHE A 249 -10.68 12.83 -15.56
N GLU A 250 -10.02 11.93 -14.85
CA GLU A 250 -8.68 11.50 -15.20
C GLU A 250 -8.70 10.12 -15.81
N ILE A 251 -7.83 9.89 -16.78
CA ILE A 251 -7.59 8.58 -17.36
C ILE A 251 -6.10 8.26 -17.30
N ALA A 252 -5.79 6.96 -17.34
CA ALA A 252 -4.45 6.46 -17.54
C ALA A 252 -4.28 5.94 -18.97
N THR A 253 -3.24 6.38 -19.67
CA THR A 253 -2.89 5.97 -21.04
C THR A 253 -1.46 5.44 -21.12
N GLY A 254 -1.18 4.63 -22.15
CA GLY A 254 0.15 4.11 -22.48
C GLY A 254 0.30 2.59 -22.37
N GLU A 255 1.53 2.08 -22.37
CA GLU A 255 1.81 0.65 -22.35
C GLU A 255 1.96 0.12 -20.92
N SER A 256 1.38 -1.05 -20.63
CA SER A 256 1.54 -1.76 -19.35
C SER A 256 2.76 -2.69 -19.33
N GLU A 257 3.50 -2.84 -20.44
CA GLU A 257 4.68 -3.69 -20.51
C GLU A 257 5.95 -2.86 -20.31
N PHE A 258 6.42 -2.82 -19.07
CA PHE A 258 7.53 -1.97 -18.70
C PHE A 258 8.89 -2.65 -18.90
N GLU A 259 9.83 -1.97 -19.57
CA GLU A 259 11.27 -2.22 -19.48
C GLU A 259 11.88 -1.34 -18.39
N TYR A 260 12.01 -1.87 -17.17
CA TYR A 260 12.65 -1.14 -16.08
C TYR A 260 14.18 -1.20 -16.18
N ASP A 261 14.87 -0.13 -15.77
CA ASP A 261 16.27 -0.20 -15.33
C ASP A 261 16.32 -1.09 -14.07
N THR A 262 16.41 -2.40 -14.27
CA THR A 262 16.38 -3.35 -13.16
C THR A 262 17.68 -3.27 -12.37
N TYR A 263 17.58 -2.86 -11.11
CA TYR A 263 18.66 -2.97 -10.16
C TYR A 263 18.98 -4.46 -10.00
N SER A 264 20.12 -4.86 -10.57
CA SER A 264 20.45 -6.27 -10.76
C SER A 264 21.11 -6.84 -9.52
N PRO A 265 20.75 -8.06 -9.09
CA PRO A 265 21.41 -8.69 -7.96
C PRO A 265 22.87 -9.01 -8.28
N VAL A 266 23.75 -8.86 -7.29
CA VAL A 266 25.16 -9.29 -7.34
C VAL A 266 25.32 -10.80 -7.11
N GLY A 267 24.28 -11.45 -6.60
CA GLY A 267 24.20 -12.89 -6.37
C GLY A 267 22.77 -13.39 -6.41
N PHE A 268 22.56 -14.60 -6.89
CA PHE A 268 21.24 -15.21 -6.97
C PHE A 268 21.33 -16.72 -6.88
N GLY A 269 20.39 -17.32 -6.17
CA GLY A 269 20.14 -18.75 -6.30
C GLY A 269 18.79 -19.13 -5.75
N PHE A 270 18.43 -20.37 -6.05
CA PHE A 270 17.15 -20.93 -5.67
C PHE A 270 17.29 -22.41 -5.38
N TRP A 271 16.31 -22.95 -4.66
CA TRP A 271 16.15 -24.36 -4.42
C TRP A 271 14.67 -24.73 -4.42
N GLY A 272 14.32 -25.67 -5.29
CA GLY A 272 12.94 -26.06 -5.58
C GLY A 272 12.70 -26.20 -7.09
N GLY A 273 11.47 -26.49 -7.51
CA GLY A 273 11.12 -26.66 -8.93
C GLY A 273 10.55 -28.04 -9.31
N ALA A 274 10.65 -29.06 -8.46
CA ALA A 274 9.98 -30.36 -8.66
C ALA A 274 8.83 -30.60 -7.65
N HIS A 275 8.78 -29.81 -6.59
CA HIS A 275 7.78 -29.84 -5.52
C HIS A 275 7.43 -28.39 -5.18
N GLY A 276 6.16 -28.11 -4.82
CA GLY A 276 5.75 -26.75 -4.45
C GLY A 276 6.30 -26.38 -3.08
N VAL A 277 7.05 -25.28 -2.98
CA VAL A 277 7.51 -24.72 -1.71
C VAL A 277 6.70 -23.48 -1.31
N TRP A 278 6.34 -23.37 -0.03
CA TRP A 278 5.58 -22.26 0.54
C TRP A 278 6.17 -21.71 1.84
N SER A 279 5.78 -20.46 2.17
CA SER A 279 6.10 -19.66 3.36
C SER A 279 7.58 -19.68 3.77
N PRO A 280 8.46 -18.91 3.10
CA PRO A 280 9.88 -18.97 3.34
C PRO A 280 10.30 -17.85 4.28
N ASP A 281 10.58 -18.19 5.53
CA ASP A 281 11.37 -17.32 6.38
C ASP A 281 12.87 -17.53 6.12
N MET A 282 13.67 -16.51 6.42
CA MET A 282 15.10 -16.48 6.16
C MET A 282 15.89 -15.90 7.34
N ALA A 283 17.11 -16.39 7.52
CA ALA A 283 18.02 -15.86 8.53
C ALA A 283 19.47 -15.87 8.05
N ILE A 284 20.22 -14.81 8.39
CA ILE A 284 21.60 -14.60 7.96
C ILE A 284 22.56 -14.88 9.10
N SER A 285 23.54 -15.77 8.88
CA SER A 285 24.59 -16.05 9.86
C SER A 285 25.73 -15.03 9.83
N ASP A 286 26.60 -15.10 10.85
CA ASP A 286 27.77 -14.23 10.98
C ASP A 286 28.76 -14.28 9.80
N ASP A 287 28.83 -15.43 9.12
CA ASP A 287 29.63 -15.63 7.90
C ASP A 287 28.88 -15.22 6.62
N ASN A 288 27.68 -14.66 6.75
CA ASN A 288 26.73 -14.29 5.71
C ASN A 288 26.16 -15.47 4.92
N SER A 289 26.25 -16.71 5.44
CA SER A 289 25.42 -17.77 4.88
C SER A 289 23.94 -17.47 5.11
N VAL A 290 23.11 -17.84 4.16
CA VAL A 290 21.67 -17.64 4.21
C VAL A 290 21.01 -18.97 4.54
N TYR A 291 20.18 -19.01 5.58
CA TYR A 291 19.34 -20.16 5.89
C TYR A 291 17.90 -19.80 5.56
N ALA A 292 17.22 -20.64 4.79
CA ALA A 292 15.83 -20.45 4.42
C ALA A 292 15.04 -21.70 4.79
N VAL A 293 13.85 -21.52 5.35
CA VAL A 293 12.96 -22.61 5.73
C VAL A 293 11.70 -22.60 4.86
N GLY A 294 10.88 -23.63 4.95
CA GLY A 294 9.54 -23.59 4.40
C GLY A 294 8.83 -24.93 4.38
N GLN A 295 7.71 -24.97 3.66
CA GLN A 295 6.93 -26.17 3.42
C GLN A 295 7.15 -26.69 2.00
N MET A 296 7.70 -27.89 1.84
CA MET A 296 7.68 -28.62 0.58
C MET A 296 6.43 -29.52 0.50
N SER A 297 5.64 -29.33 -0.55
CA SER A 297 4.41 -30.10 -0.83
C SER A 297 4.64 -31.07 -1.99
N ASP A 298 4.38 -32.35 -1.72
CA ASP A 298 4.36 -33.42 -2.72
C ASP A 298 2.90 -33.79 -2.99
N TYR A 299 2.33 -33.19 -4.04
CA TYR A 299 0.90 -33.32 -4.37
C TYR A 299 0.48 -34.78 -4.62
N GLU A 300 1.34 -35.56 -5.28
CA GLU A 300 1.07 -36.97 -5.60
C GLU A 300 1.02 -37.84 -4.33
N ALA A 301 1.79 -37.49 -3.31
CA ALA A 301 1.87 -38.25 -2.07
C ALA A 301 1.02 -37.66 -0.92
N SER A 302 0.38 -36.50 -1.12
CA SER A 302 -0.38 -35.78 -0.08
C SER A 302 0.41 -35.58 1.23
N ILE A 303 1.72 -35.34 1.10
CA ILE A 303 2.63 -35.10 2.23
C ILE A 303 3.24 -33.72 2.12
N SER A 304 3.18 -33.00 3.24
CA SER A 304 3.97 -31.79 3.47
C SER A 304 5.24 -32.16 4.24
N ARG A 305 6.35 -31.56 3.84
CA ARG A 305 7.66 -31.74 4.44
C ARG A 305 8.21 -30.39 4.87
N HIS A 306 8.87 -30.36 6.00
CA HIS A 306 9.72 -29.26 6.40
C HIS A 306 10.93 -29.27 5.48
N CYS A 307 11.35 -28.12 4.96
CA CYS A 307 12.62 -27.97 4.28
C CYS A 307 13.48 -26.88 4.94
N LEU A 308 14.78 -27.14 5.02
CA LEU A 308 15.80 -26.18 5.43
C LEU A 308 16.87 -26.14 4.35
N VAL A 309 17.17 -24.96 3.84
CA VAL A 309 18.12 -24.71 2.76
C VAL A 309 19.21 -23.78 3.25
N LYS A 310 20.45 -24.07 2.88
CA LYS A 310 21.58 -23.17 3.09
C LYS A 310 22.12 -22.67 1.76
N PHE A 311 22.24 -21.37 1.62
CA PHE A 311 22.98 -20.70 0.56
C PHE A 311 24.26 -20.05 1.13
N ASP A 312 25.24 -19.80 0.26
CA ASP A 312 26.39 -18.99 0.60
C ASP A 312 26.07 -17.48 0.54
N ALA A 313 27.05 -16.64 0.84
CA ALA A 313 26.91 -15.18 0.90
C ALA A 313 26.55 -14.51 -0.44
N LEU A 314 26.57 -15.24 -1.56
CA LEU A 314 26.14 -14.74 -2.87
C LEU A 314 24.89 -15.48 -3.38
N GLY A 315 24.21 -16.21 -2.50
CA GLY A 315 22.98 -16.92 -2.82
C GLY A 315 23.19 -18.26 -3.52
N SER A 316 24.42 -18.78 -3.64
CA SER A 316 24.63 -20.10 -4.25
C SER A 316 24.23 -21.22 -3.30
N LEU A 317 23.48 -22.20 -3.78
CA LEU A 317 23.04 -23.35 -2.97
C LEU A 317 24.25 -24.14 -2.43
N VAL A 318 24.30 -24.33 -1.11
CA VAL A 318 25.31 -25.15 -0.43
C VAL A 318 24.75 -26.54 -0.12
N TRP A 319 23.61 -26.59 0.58
CA TRP A 319 22.93 -27.84 0.90
C TRP A 319 21.44 -27.61 1.21
N SER A 320 20.65 -28.68 1.17
CA SER A 320 19.27 -28.67 1.68
C SER A 320 18.96 -29.92 2.49
N ARG A 321 17.97 -29.82 3.38
CA ARG A 321 17.46 -30.88 4.26
C ARG A 321 15.96 -30.89 4.23
N THR A 322 15.38 -32.07 4.39
CA THR A 322 13.93 -32.22 4.55
C THR A 322 13.63 -33.13 5.73
N LEU A 323 12.47 -32.90 6.37
CA LEU A 323 11.92 -33.78 7.38
C LEU A 323 10.47 -34.09 7.05
N ASP A 324 10.14 -35.38 7.03
CA ASP A 324 8.78 -35.86 6.78
C ASP A 324 7.86 -35.54 7.96
N ARG A 325 6.57 -35.33 7.66
CA ARG A 325 5.48 -35.14 8.64
C ARG A 325 5.66 -33.95 9.58
N MET A 326 6.39 -32.93 9.11
CA MET A 326 6.52 -31.63 9.75
C MET A 326 6.42 -30.56 8.67
N ILE A 327 6.14 -29.33 9.08
CA ILE A 327 6.09 -28.12 8.25
C ILE A 327 6.96 -27.10 8.98
N GLY A 328 7.85 -26.43 8.26
CA GLY A 328 8.64 -25.32 8.79
C GLY A 328 8.00 -23.99 8.41
N ASN A 329 7.98 -23.07 9.37
CA ASN A 329 7.48 -21.71 9.20
C ASN A 329 8.63 -20.71 9.35
N ALA A 330 9.43 -20.81 10.42
CA ALA A 330 10.50 -19.85 10.73
C ALA A 330 11.86 -20.50 11.06
N VAL A 331 12.94 -19.73 10.91
CA VAL A 331 14.33 -20.11 11.12
C VAL A 331 15.10 -19.01 11.85
N ALA A 332 15.90 -19.39 12.84
CA ALA A 332 16.86 -18.49 13.47
C ALA A 332 18.24 -19.13 13.51
N VAL A 333 19.29 -18.29 13.37
CA VAL A 333 20.69 -18.75 13.40
C VAL A 333 21.52 -17.94 14.39
N ARG A 334 22.34 -18.65 15.17
CA ARG A 334 23.32 -18.05 16.08
C ARG A 334 24.59 -18.90 16.12
N GLY A 335 25.65 -18.43 15.46
CA GLY A 335 26.89 -19.20 15.36
C GLY A 335 26.68 -20.52 14.60
N ASP A 336 26.96 -21.65 15.25
CA ASP A 336 26.75 -22.99 14.66
C ASP A 336 25.35 -23.54 14.94
N ASP A 337 24.55 -22.89 15.79
CA ASP A 337 23.21 -23.34 16.15
C ASP A 337 22.17 -22.75 15.18
N ILE A 338 21.43 -23.62 14.51
CA ILE A 338 20.29 -23.26 13.65
C ILE A 338 19.04 -23.91 14.22
N TYR A 339 18.02 -23.10 14.47
CA TYR A 339 16.73 -23.56 14.94
C TYR A 339 15.69 -23.31 13.88
N THR A 340 14.78 -24.27 13.71
CA THR A 340 13.61 -24.09 12.86
C THR A 340 12.36 -24.45 13.64
N VAL A 341 11.29 -23.69 13.47
CA VAL A 341 9.99 -23.96 14.10
C VAL A 341 8.90 -24.15 13.05
N GLY A 342 7.81 -24.78 13.47
CA GLY A 342 6.59 -24.90 12.69
C GLY A 342 5.61 -25.83 13.40
N ARG A 343 5.03 -26.76 12.65
CA ARG A 343 4.09 -27.76 13.19
C ARG A 343 4.43 -29.18 12.75
N GLY A 344 4.12 -30.16 13.58
CA GLY A 344 4.42 -31.56 13.30
C GLY A 344 3.58 -32.55 14.11
N GLY A 345 3.81 -33.84 13.87
CA GLY A 345 3.10 -34.89 14.61
C GLY A 345 1.67 -35.14 14.10
N ALA A 346 0.92 -35.96 14.84
CA ALA A 346 -0.47 -36.28 14.48
C ALA A 346 -1.48 -35.24 14.99
N GLY A 347 -1.10 -34.44 15.99
CA GLY A 347 -1.89 -33.35 16.57
C GLY A 347 -1.69 -31.99 15.91
N TYR A 348 -0.72 -31.87 14.99
CA TYR A 348 -0.20 -30.57 14.54
C TYR A 348 0.33 -29.75 15.71
N ASP A 349 1.21 -30.35 16.51
CA ASP A 349 1.82 -29.72 17.69
C ASP A 349 3.01 -28.86 17.25
N VAL A 350 3.46 -27.92 18.09
CA VAL A 350 4.64 -27.08 17.79
C VAL A 350 5.85 -27.98 17.59
N ALA A 351 6.53 -27.86 16.46
CA ALA A 351 7.73 -28.65 16.16
C ALA A 351 8.96 -27.75 16.15
N LEU A 352 9.87 -27.95 17.09
CA LEU A 352 11.17 -27.26 17.16
C LEU A 352 12.29 -28.23 16.81
N VAL A 353 13.18 -27.82 15.93
CA VAL A 353 14.32 -28.63 15.46
C VAL A 353 15.60 -27.84 15.59
N LYS A 354 16.63 -28.46 16.18
CA LYS A 354 17.99 -27.91 16.21
C LYS A 354 18.88 -28.61 15.19
N TRP A 355 19.64 -27.82 14.46
CA TRP A 355 20.61 -28.23 13.46
C TRP A 355 21.96 -27.58 13.73
N ASN A 356 23.02 -28.13 13.13
CA ASN A 356 24.31 -27.45 13.02
C ASN A 356 24.54 -26.86 11.62
N SER A 357 25.59 -26.04 11.43
CA SER A 357 25.89 -25.38 10.15
C SER A 357 26.20 -26.32 8.98
N ALA A 358 26.49 -27.60 9.26
CA ALA A 358 26.63 -28.67 8.28
C ALA A 358 25.28 -29.30 7.86
N GLY A 359 24.17 -28.81 8.41
CA GLY A 359 22.82 -29.33 8.18
C GLY A 359 22.57 -30.67 8.85
N THR A 360 23.30 -31.00 9.92
CA THR A 360 23.05 -32.21 10.71
C THR A 360 22.01 -31.88 11.79
N LYS A 361 20.91 -32.63 11.83
CA LYS A 361 19.93 -32.53 12.90
C LYS A 361 20.56 -33.00 14.22
N ILE A 362 20.58 -32.14 15.22
CA ILE A 362 21.06 -32.44 16.57
C ILE A 362 19.94 -33.10 17.37
N TRP A 363 18.78 -32.45 17.43
CA TRP A 363 17.58 -32.96 18.08
C TRP A 363 16.31 -32.36 17.47
N ASN A 364 15.15 -32.93 17.80
CA ASN A 364 13.85 -32.31 17.58
C ASN A 364 12.94 -32.59 18.77
N THR A 365 11.97 -31.71 19.01
CA THR A 365 10.96 -31.84 20.06
C THR A 365 9.61 -31.40 19.52
N THR A 366 8.54 -31.90 20.13
CA THR A 366 7.15 -31.50 19.84
C THR A 366 6.48 -31.05 21.13
N ILE A 367 5.83 -29.89 21.11
CA ILE A 367 5.19 -29.28 22.29
C ILE A 367 3.68 -29.20 22.02
N ASP A 368 2.92 -29.98 22.77
CA ASP A 368 1.45 -30.03 22.74
C ASP A 368 0.88 -29.06 23.79
N LEU A 369 0.12 -28.07 23.33
CA LEU A 369 -0.55 -27.05 24.13
C LEU A 369 -2.07 -27.33 24.27
N GLY A 370 -2.54 -28.49 23.81
CA GLY A 370 -3.92 -28.96 23.95
C GLY A 370 -4.83 -28.60 22.77
N GLY A 371 -4.29 -28.48 21.56
CA GLY A 371 -5.02 -28.16 20.32
C GLY A 371 -4.19 -28.49 19.08
N ASN A 372 -4.50 -27.85 17.95
CA ASN A 372 -3.52 -27.76 16.86
C ASN A 372 -2.64 -26.53 17.17
N ASP A 373 -1.35 -26.73 17.35
CA ASP A 373 -0.40 -25.73 17.82
C ASP A 373 0.63 -25.40 16.73
N TYR A 374 0.54 -24.17 16.23
CA TYR A 374 1.32 -23.68 15.11
C TYR A 374 2.40 -22.75 15.64
N GLY A 375 3.66 -23.19 15.67
CA GLY A 375 4.79 -22.27 15.88
C GLY A 375 4.98 -21.42 14.64
N LEU A 376 4.84 -20.11 14.76
CA LEU A 376 4.91 -19.17 13.64
C LEU A 376 6.29 -18.56 13.51
N GLU A 377 6.84 -18.02 14.60
CA GLU A 377 8.15 -17.34 14.61
C GLU A 377 9.00 -17.74 15.83
N LEU A 378 10.33 -17.57 15.76
CA LEU A 378 11.23 -17.86 16.88
C LEU A 378 12.38 -16.85 17.05
N ALA A 379 12.90 -16.74 18.27
CA ALA A 379 14.11 -15.98 18.57
C ALA A 379 15.04 -16.74 19.52
N ILE A 380 16.37 -16.62 19.31
CA ILE A 380 17.39 -17.30 20.12
C ILE A 380 17.95 -16.34 21.16
N CYS A 381 17.76 -16.65 22.45
CA CYS A 381 18.29 -15.89 23.57
C CYS A 381 19.83 -16.03 23.72
N ALA A 382 20.43 -15.17 24.53
CA ALA A 382 21.87 -15.16 24.79
C ALA A 382 22.44 -16.46 25.39
N ASP A 383 21.63 -17.14 26.19
CA ASP A 383 21.94 -18.41 26.85
C ASP A 383 21.66 -19.64 25.96
N GLY A 384 21.17 -19.44 24.73
CA GLY A 384 20.80 -20.50 23.79
C GLY A 384 19.40 -21.07 23.99
N SER A 385 18.62 -20.54 24.94
CA SER A 385 17.18 -20.79 25.02
C SER A 385 16.45 -20.18 23.82
N VAL A 386 15.24 -20.67 23.53
CA VAL A 386 14.47 -20.26 22.35
C VAL A 386 13.11 -19.76 22.78
N ILE A 387 12.73 -18.58 22.30
CA ILE A 387 11.37 -18.06 22.40
C ILE A 387 10.63 -18.42 21.13
N ILE A 388 9.40 -18.92 21.26
CA ILE A 388 8.52 -19.26 20.14
C ILE A 388 7.19 -18.56 20.36
N VAL A 389 6.65 -18.01 19.29
CA VAL A 389 5.29 -17.46 19.25
C VAL A 389 4.44 -18.17 18.21
N GLY A 390 3.12 -18.13 18.39
CA GLY A 390 2.20 -18.63 17.38
C GLY A 390 0.76 -18.82 17.85
N ASP A 391 0.05 -19.70 17.15
CA ASP A 391 -1.38 -19.93 17.30
C ASP A 391 -1.69 -21.31 17.87
N ARG A 392 -2.67 -21.36 18.79
CA ARG A 392 -3.32 -22.59 19.22
C ARG A 392 -4.77 -22.59 18.80
N ILE A 393 -5.16 -23.53 17.95
CA ILE A 393 -6.53 -23.69 17.48
C ILE A 393 -7.23 -24.80 18.28
N ARG A 394 -8.31 -24.45 18.98
CA ARG A 394 -9.15 -25.37 19.75
C ARG A 394 -10.57 -25.46 19.17
N GLY A 395 -11.26 -26.56 19.48
CA GLY A 395 -12.67 -26.78 19.11
C GLY A 395 -12.86 -27.74 17.93
N ASN A 396 -14.12 -27.97 17.57
CA ASN A 396 -14.49 -28.78 16.41
C ASN A 396 -15.53 -28.05 15.55
N GLN A 397 -15.83 -28.59 14.36
CA GLN A 397 -16.77 -27.97 13.41
C GLN A 397 -18.16 -27.65 13.99
N THR A 398 -18.56 -28.25 15.11
CA THR A 398 -19.88 -28.05 15.74
C THR A 398 -19.91 -26.96 16.82
N SER A 399 -18.77 -26.58 17.40
CA SER A 399 -18.67 -25.54 18.44
C SER A 399 -18.08 -24.21 17.94
N GLY A 400 -17.64 -24.16 16.68
CA GLY A 400 -16.76 -23.11 16.16
C GLY A 400 -15.30 -23.38 16.53
N TYR A 401 -14.37 -22.86 15.71
CA TYR A 401 -12.95 -22.84 16.01
C TYR A 401 -12.64 -21.59 16.85
N SER A 402 -11.90 -21.76 17.96
CA SER A 402 -11.32 -20.65 18.72
C SER A 402 -9.81 -20.64 18.49
N SER A 403 -9.28 -19.51 18.05
CA SER A 403 -7.83 -19.29 17.95
C SER A 403 -7.33 -18.54 19.18
N ASP A 404 -6.36 -19.13 19.85
CA ASP A 404 -5.59 -18.52 20.94
C ASP A 404 -4.20 -18.16 20.42
N ALA A 405 -3.54 -17.18 21.04
CA ALA A 405 -2.13 -16.91 20.80
C ALA A 405 -1.28 -17.47 21.95
N PHE A 406 -0.08 -17.94 21.65
CA PHE A 406 0.87 -18.30 22.67
C PHE A 406 2.23 -17.64 22.47
N ILE A 407 2.93 -17.52 23.58
CA ILE A 407 4.37 -17.30 23.64
C ILE A 407 4.93 -18.34 24.61
N LEU A 408 6.03 -18.99 24.22
CA LEU A 408 6.66 -20.01 25.05
C LEU A 408 8.18 -19.92 24.98
N LYS A 409 8.84 -20.53 25.97
CA LYS A 409 10.29 -20.64 26.05
C LYS A 409 10.72 -22.08 26.22
N THR A 410 11.70 -22.52 25.45
CA THR A 410 12.44 -23.76 25.68
C THR A 410 13.86 -23.46 26.14
N ASP A 411 14.49 -24.41 26.83
CA ASP A 411 15.94 -24.36 27.01
C ASP A 411 16.69 -24.74 25.72
N SER A 412 18.02 -24.78 25.80
CA SER A 412 18.90 -25.08 24.66
C SER A 412 18.91 -26.57 24.25
N GLU A 413 18.29 -27.44 25.05
CA GLU A 413 18.07 -28.87 24.75
C GLU A 413 16.65 -29.13 24.22
N GLY A 414 15.80 -28.10 24.16
CA GLY A 414 14.44 -28.17 23.62
C GLY A 414 13.39 -28.53 24.66
N ASP A 415 13.72 -28.53 25.95
CA ASP A 415 12.74 -28.78 27.01
C ASP A 415 11.95 -27.49 27.29
N LEU A 416 10.61 -27.62 27.39
CA LEU A 416 9.73 -26.49 27.69
C LEU A 416 10.01 -25.95 29.10
N VAL A 417 10.34 -24.66 29.19
CA VAL A 417 10.60 -23.95 30.44
C VAL A 417 9.32 -23.30 30.96
N TRP A 418 8.64 -22.53 30.11
CA TRP A 418 7.36 -21.89 30.41
C TRP A 418 6.55 -21.65 29.15
N GLN A 419 5.24 -21.40 29.33
CA GLN A 419 4.32 -21.00 28.27
C GLN A 419 3.26 -20.04 28.83
N THR A 420 2.86 -19.06 28.02
CA THR A 420 1.75 -18.16 28.27
C THR A 420 0.78 -18.24 27.09
N ILE A 421 -0.52 -18.41 27.37
CA ILE A 421 -1.55 -18.56 26.34
C ILE A 421 -2.66 -17.55 26.55
N HIS A 422 -3.00 -16.82 25.48
CA HIS A 422 -4.05 -15.81 25.44
C HIS A 422 -5.25 -16.36 24.66
N GLU A 423 -6.34 -16.60 25.37
CA GLU A 423 -7.49 -17.27 24.80
C GLU A 423 -8.39 -16.35 23.97
N ASN A 424 -8.95 -16.89 22.88
CA ASN A 424 -9.95 -16.22 22.03
C ASN A 424 -9.49 -14.88 21.42
N VAL A 425 -8.23 -14.79 21.04
CA VAL A 425 -7.68 -13.59 20.39
C VAL A 425 -7.96 -13.58 18.90
N GLY A 426 -8.25 -14.72 18.26
CA GLY A 426 -8.62 -14.79 16.84
C GLY A 426 -7.42 -14.94 15.89
N ILE A 427 -6.40 -14.09 16.02
CA ILE A 427 -5.12 -14.19 15.31
C ILE A 427 -3.99 -13.91 16.30
N GLY A 428 -2.94 -14.73 16.31
CA GLY A 428 -1.89 -14.64 17.30
C GLY A 428 -0.68 -13.81 16.90
N TYR A 429 0.43 -14.14 17.55
CA TYR A 429 1.70 -13.45 17.39
C TYR A 429 2.43 -14.00 16.17
N TYR A 430 2.94 -13.12 15.33
CA TYR A 430 3.57 -13.48 14.06
C TYR A 430 5.03 -13.04 13.93
N GLU A 431 5.51 -12.14 14.81
CA GLU A 431 6.94 -11.84 14.94
C GLU A 431 7.37 -11.87 16.41
N VAL A 432 8.61 -12.30 16.67
CA VAL A 432 9.22 -12.22 18.01
C VAL A 432 10.70 -11.85 17.93
N PHE A 433 11.13 -10.96 18.82
CA PHE A 433 12.51 -10.52 18.93
C PHE A 433 12.98 -10.61 20.39
N VAL A 434 14.28 -10.83 20.56
CA VAL A 434 14.93 -10.79 21.88
C VAL A 434 16.12 -9.85 21.80
N ASP A 435 16.21 -8.91 22.74
CA ASP A 435 17.33 -7.98 22.77
C ASP A 435 18.52 -8.50 23.59
N SER A 436 19.60 -7.71 23.61
CA SER A 436 20.81 -8.04 24.37
C SER A 436 20.62 -8.16 25.89
N ASP A 437 19.53 -7.61 26.45
CA ASP A 437 19.14 -7.74 27.86
C ASP A 437 18.20 -8.93 28.12
N ASN A 438 17.90 -9.74 27.10
CA ASN A 438 16.90 -10.81 27.09
C ASN A 438 15.46 -10.35 27.37
N ARG A 439 15.14 -9.09 27.06
CA ARG A 439 13.74 -8.67 26.93
C ARG A 439 13.15 -9.24 25.67
N ILE A 440 11.88 -9.60 25.73
CA ILE A 440 11.18 -10.27 24.65
C ILE A 440 10.14 -9.31 24.09
N PHE A 441 10.15 -9.12 22.78
CA PHE A 441 9.19 -8.28 22.07
C PHE A 441 8.41 -9.14 21.09
N ALA A 442 7.08 -9.04 21.11
CA ALA A 442 6.24 -9.82 20.23
C ALA A 442 5.17 -8.94 19.57
N LEU A 443 4.92 -9.20 18.29
CA LEU A 443 3.97 -8.46 17.47
C LEU A 443 2.64 -9.18 17.38
N ASN A 444 1.54 -8.49 17.70
CA ASN A 444 0.19 -9.07 17.71
C ASN A 444 -0.77 -8.33 16.77
N MET A 445 -1.46 -9.06 15.89
CA MET A 445 -2.37 -8.45 14.90
C MET A 445 -3.61 -7.81 15.52
N ASN A 446 -4.18 -8.37 16.60
CA ASN A 446 -5.43 -7.88 17.18
C ASN A 446 -5.25 -6.67 18.09
N TYR A 447 -4.07 -6.53 18.72
CA TYR A 447 -3.72 -5.31 19.45
C TYR A 447 -3.11 -4.24 18.55
N ALA A 448 -2.84 -4.57 17.27
CA ALA A 448 -2.12 -3.76 16.31
C ALA A 448 -0.88 -3.15 16.98
N GLY A 449 0.07 -3.96 17.43
CA GLY A 449 1.09 -3.42 18.31
C GLY A 449 2.20 -4.34 18.80
N ILE A 450 3.28 -3.69 19.24
CA ILE A 450 4.47 -4.31 19.84
C ILE A 450 4.22 -4.47 21.34
N THR A 451 4.39 -5.69 21.86
CA THR A 451 4.26 -6.01 23.28
C THR A 451 5.59 -6.42 23.88
N GLU A 452 5.88 -5.98 25.10
CA GLU A 452 7.06 -6.38 25.87
C GLU A 452 6.72 -7.45 26.90
N TRP A 453 7.64 -8.40 27.03
CA TRP A 453 7.58 -9.53 27.93
C TRP A 453 8.90 -9.70 28.67
N ASP A 454 8.82 -10.07 29.94
CA ASP A 454 10.00 -10.44 30.72
C ASP A 454 10.48 -11.87 30.40
N GLN A 455 11.68 -12.20 30.85
CA GLN A 455 12.31 -13.51 30.63
C GLN A 455 11.55 -14.71 31.22
N ASP A 456 10.58 -14.46 32.12
CA ASP A 456 9.75 -15.44 32.81
C ASP A 456 8.37 -15.60 32.13
N GLY A 457 8.13 -14.86 31.04
CA GLY A 457 6.90 -14.94 30.24
C GLY A 457 5.75 -14.09 30.78
N ASN A 458 6.03 -13.10 31.65
CA ASN A 458 5.04 -12.13 32.11
C ASN A 458 4.97 -10.93 31.18
N PHE A 459 3.75 -10.50 30.87
CA PHE A 459 3.50 -9.26 30.14
C PHE A 459 4.00 -8.06 30.93
N VAL A 460 4.75 -7.18 30.27
CA VAL A 460 5.25 -5.92 30.84
C VAL A 460 4.34 -4.78 30.41
N GLU A 461 4.30 -4.47 29.11
CA GLU A 461 3.48 -3.41 28.54
C GLU A 461 3.26 -3.55 27.04
N SER A 462 2.37 -2.72 26.49
CA SER A 462 2.21 -2.51 25.06
C SER A 462 2.94 -1.21 24.68
N ILE A 463 3.96 -1.32 23.84
CA ILE A 463 4.87 -0.23 23.50
C ILE A 463 4.30 0.66 22.41
N TYR A 464 3.65 0.05 21.42
CA TYR A 464 3.15 0.74 20.23
C TYR A 464 1.80 0.17 19.82
N HIS A 465 0.87 1.05 19.44
CA HIS A 465 -0.52 0.71 19.09
C HIS A 465 -0.86 1.30 17.72
N ASP A 466 -0.41 0.63 16.66
CA ASP A 466 -0.79 0.93 15.29
C ASP A 466 -0.64 -0.31 14.39
N ILE A 467 -1.23 -0.30 13.20
CA ILE A 467 -1.15 -1.41 12.25
C ILE A 467 0.29 -1.51 11.71
N VAL A 468 0.98 -2.57 12.11
CA VAL A 468 2.35 -2.88 11.67
C VAL A 468 2.28 -4.02 10.66
N HIS A 469 2.82 -3.80 9.47
CA HIS A 469 2.87 -4.82 8.44
C HIS A 469 4.14 -5.68 8.53
N THR A 470 5.30 -5.05 8.68
CA THR A 470 6.58 -5.72 8.97
C THR A 470 7.40 -4.86 9.95
N LEU A 471 8.25 -5.50 10.75
CA LEU A 471 9.05 -4.85 11.78
C LEU A 471 10.48 -5.42 11.79
N THR A 472 11.42 -4.58 12.18
CA THR A 472 12.77 -5.00 12.57
C THR A 472 13.22 -4.17 13.77
N MET A 473 14.24 -4.65 14.48
CA MET A 473 14.76 -3.96 15.65
C MET A 473 16.28 -3.91 15.73
N THR A 474 16.76 -2.85 16.36
CA THR A 474 18.12 -2.76 16.88
C THR A 474 18.08 -2.84 18.41
N ASP A 475 19.24 -2.84 19.06
CA ASP A 475 19.31 -2.78 20.52
C ASP A 475 18.63 -1.55 21.12
N ASP A 476 18.40 -0.48 20.34
CA ASP A 476 17.88 0.80 20.84
C ASP A 476 16.51 1.19 20.28
N HIS A 477 16.11 0.68 19.12
CA HIS A 477 14.93 1.16 18.38
C HIS A 477 14.20 0.05 17.62
N PHE A 478 12.89 0.23 17.47
CA PHE A 478 12.06 -0.47 16.51
C PHE A 478 11.94 0.34 15.21
N PHE A 479 11.81 -0.37 14.10
CA PHE A 479 11.53 0.19 12.79
C PHE A 479 10.36 -0.58 12.18
N VAL A 480 9.22 0.07 12.06
CA VAL A 480 7.99 -0.54 11.57
C VAL A 480 7.62 0.01 10.22
N SER A 481 7.02 -0.83 9.38
CA SER A 481 6.25 -0.38 8.23
C SER A 481 4.75 -0.45 8.55
N GLN A 482 4.00 0.50 7.99
CA GLN A 482 2.55 0.55 8.13
C GLN A 482 1.96 0.71 6.75
N SER A 483 1.27 -0.32 6.28
CA SER A 483 0.62 -0.32 4.97
C SER A 483 -0.85 -0.67 5.18
N LEU A 484 -1.75 0.18 4.70
CA LEU A 484 -3.17 -0.16 4.62
C LEU A 484 -3.45 -0.61 3.19
N TYR A 485 -4.03 -1.81 3.05
CA TYR A 485 -4.44 -2.34 1.75
C TYR A 485 -5.28 -1.29 1.01
N GLN A 486 -4.94 -1.02 -0.25
CA GLN A 486 -5.60 -0.03 -1.13
C GLN A 486 -5.31 1.45 -0.85
N HIS A 487 -4.50 1.78 0.15
CA HIS A 487 -4.05 3.16 0.34
C HIS A 487 -2.83 3.43 -0.52
N GLY A 488 -2.78 4.61 -1.15
CA GLY A 488 -1.74 5.00 -2.10
C GLY A 488 -0.35 5.25 -1.48
N TYR A 489 -0.09 4.71 -0.29
CA TYR A 489 1.09 4.97 0.51
C TYR A 489 1.37 3.87 1.54
N PHE A 490 2.61 3.82 2.01
CA PHE A 490 2.98 3.18 3.27
C PHE A 490 3.82 4.13 4.11
N ASN A 491 3.81 3.93 5.43
CA ASN A 491 4.67 4.66 6.35
C ASN A 491 5.83 3.78 6.82
N ILE A 492 6.96 4.42 7.10
CA ILE A 492 8.05 3.84 7.86
C ILE A 492 8.22 4.69 9.11
N THR A 493 8.26 4.05 10.27
CA THR A 493 8.36 4.75 11.55
C THR A 493 9.49 4.15 12.38
N LYS A 494 10.38 5.02 12.86
CA LYS A 494 11.38 4.68 13.88
C LYS A 494 10.85 5.03 15.26
N ILE A 495 10.90 4.07 16.17
CA ILE A 495 10.31 4.16 17.51
C ILE A 495 11.37 3.76 18.54
N THR A 496 11.47 4.47 19.66
CA THR A 496 12.31 4.02 20.79
C THR A 496 11.69 2.81 21.48
N LYS A 497 12.44 2.10 22.32
CA LYS A 497 11.89 0.96 23.07
C LYS A 497 10.80 1.33 24.07
N GLU A 498 10.69 2.62 24.43
CA GLU A 498 9.64 3.18 25.28
C GLU A 498 8.42 3.67 24.49
N GLY A 499 8.35 3.40 23.18
CA GLY A 499 7.18 3.74 22.36
C GLY A 499 7.18 5.18 21.82
N ILE A 500 8.29 5.91 21.94
CA ILE A 500 8.39 7.29 21.45
C ILE A 500 8.71 7.26 19.95
N VAL A 501 7.82 7.80 19.13
CA VAL A 501 8.08 8.01 17.70
C VAL A 501 9.21 9.03 17.52
N VAL A 502 10.30 8.60 16.89
CA VAL A 502 11.45 9.44 16.56
C VAL A 502 11.22 10.19 15.25
N TRP A 503 10.76 9.46 14.23
CA TRP A 503 10.35 10.00 12.94
C TRP A 503 9.39 9.03 12.24
N THR A 504 8.57 9.59 11.35
CA THR A 504 7.74 8.85 10.39
C THR A 504 7.96 9.43 9.01
N THR A 505 8.17 8.57 8.02
CA THR A 505 8.28 8.93 6.61
C THR A 505 7.18 8.23 5.84
N SER A 506 6.38 8.99 5.10
CA SER A 506 5.34 8.45 4.21
C SER A 506 5.89 8.34 2.80
N VAL A 507 5.79 7.15 2.21
CA VAL A 507 6.12 6.90 0.81
C VAL A 507 4.82 6.84 0.03
N VAL A 508 4.65 7.76 -0.90
CA VAL A 508 3.47 7.88 -1.77
C VAL A 508 3.95 7.81 -3.22
N LYS A 509 3.21 7.13 -4.09
CA LYS A 509 3.44 7.24 -5.53
C LYS A 509 2.15 7.72 -6.21
N GLN A 510 2.03 9.03 -6.33
CA GLN A 510 0.85 9.71 -6.85
C GLN A 510 1.00 9.98 -8.35
N TYR A 511 -0.09 9.84 -9.10
CA TYR A 511 -0.19 10.24 -10.49
C TYR A 511 -1.40 11.16 -10.69
N GLY A 512 -1.19 12.28 -11.38
CA GLY A 512 -2.24 13.30 -11.50
C GLY A 512 -2.78 13.72 -10.13
N ASP A 513 -4.05 14.13 -10.09
CA ASP A 513 -4.70 14.55 -8.85
C ASP A 513 -5.47 13.40 -8.19
N LEU A 514 -5.93 12.41 -8.96
CA LEU A 514 -6.86 11.38 -8.49
C LEU A 514 -6.23 10.02 -8.19
N TRP A 515 -5.02 9.77 -8.69
CA TRP A 515 -4.44 8.43 -8.67
C TRP A 515 -3.23 8.36 -7.75
N ALA A 516 -3.09 7.22 -7.08
CA ALA A 516 -1.88 6.85 -6.38
C ALA A 516 -1.74 5.34 -6.44
N ASP A 517 -0.57 4.85 -6.83
CA ASP A 517 -0.27 3.42 -6.89
C ASP A 517 -0.62 2.72 -5.57
N TYR A 518 -1.04 1.46 -5.62
CA TYR A 518 -1.11 0.65 -4.42
C TYR A 518 0.30 0.29 -3.97
N LEU A 519 0.70 0.70 -2.77
CA LEU A 519 1.99 0.34 -2.19
C LEU A 519 1.81 -0.48 -0.91
N GLN A 520 2.62 -1.52 -0.76
CA GLN A 520 2.66 -2.32 0.46
C GLN A 520 4.11 -2.71 0.76
N ALA A 521 4.60 -2.34 1.94
CA ALA A 521 5.94 -2.68 2.41
C ALA A 521 5.95 -4.08 3.02
N ASP A 522 6.59 -5.04 2.36
CA ASP A 522 6.56 -6.46 2.75
C ASP A 522 7.80 -6.90 3.56
N GLY A 523 8.90 -6.13 3.55
CA GLY A 523 10.06 -6.41 4.41
C GLY A 523 10.83 -5.13 4.78
N ILE A 524 11.43 -5.11 5.98
CA ILE A 524 12.22 -3.99 6.49
C ILE A 524 13.48 -4.49 7.22
N THR A 525 14.62 -3.86 6.96
CA THR A 525 15.88 -4.15 7.66
C THR A 525 16.71 -2.88 7.86
N VAL A 526 17.68 -2.92 8.78
CA VAL A 526 18.50 -1.76 9.15
C VAL A 526 19.98 -2.11 9.12
N SER A 527 20.80 -1.26 8.50
CA SER A 527 22.25 -1.43 8.52
C SER A 527 22.85 -1.02 9.86
N SER A 528 24.08 -1.50 10.10
CA SER A 528 24.86 -1.10 11.27
C SER A 528 25.13 0.41 11.38
N GLU A 529 25.04 1.17 10.28
CA GLU A 529 25.16 2.64 10.29
C GLU A 529 23.83 3.37 10.50
N GLY A 530 22.73 2.62 10.61
CA GLY A 530 21.38 3.14 10.81
C GLY A 530 20.63 3.50 9.53
N SER A 531 21.13 3.12 8.35
CA SER A 531 20.35 3.20 7.11
C SER A 531 19.21 2.19 7.15
N VAL A 532 18.00 2.59 6.75
CA VAL A 532 16.82 1.72 6.73
C VAL A 532 16.55 1.30 5.30
N TYR A 533 16.28 0.02 5.09
CA TYR A 533 15.93 -0.54 3.79
C TYR A 533 14.55 -1.18 3.87
N VAL A 534 13.75 -0.93 2.84
CA VAL A 534 12.39 -1.48 2.75
C VAL A 534 12.20 -2.06 1.37
N ILE A 535 11.63 -3.26 1.29
CA ILE A 535 11.11 -3.81 0.06
C ILE A 535 9.59 -3.67 0.06
N ALA A 536 9.06 -3.11 -1.01
CA ALA A 536 7.64 -2.91 -1.17
C ALA A 536 7.17 -3.37 -2.55
N LYS A 537 5.94 -3.85 -2.62
CA LYS A 537 5.25 -4.05 -3.89
C LYS A 537 4.45 -2.83 -4.28
N ILE A 538 4.47 -2.52 -5.57
CA ILE A 538 3.69 -1.48 -6.23
C ILE A 538 2.82 -2.19 -7.27
N PHE A 539 1.49 -2.01 -7.27
CA PHE A 539 0.63 -2.93 -8.05
C PHE A 539 -0.69 -2.37 -8.60
N ARG A 540 -0.78 -1.10 -9.05
CA ARG A 540 -1.98 -0.65 -9.78
C ARG A 540 -1.94 -1.00 -11.27
N PHE A 541 -0.95 -0.47 -11.99
CA PHE A 541 -0.83 -0.64 -13.44
C PHE A 541 0.08 -1.82 -13.82
N ASP A 542 1.12 -2.06 -13.02
CA ASP A 542 1.99 -3.24 -13.12
C ASP A 542 2.53 -3.60 -11.74
N LEU A 543 2.73 -4.89 -11.51
CA LEU A 543 3.32 -5.40 -10.27
C LEU A 543 4.84 -5.19 -10.33
N GLN A 544 5.36 -4.32 -9.46
CA GLN A 544 6.78 -4.09 -9.27
C GLN A 544 7.21 -4.38 -7.85
N TRP A 545 8.35 -5.04 -7.68
CA TRP A 545 9.10 -5.04 -6.44
C TRP A 545 10.12 -3.90 -6.46
N VAL A 546 10.06 -3.02 -5.46
CA VAL A 546 10.92 -1.85 -5.34
C VAL A 546 11.63 -1.87 -4.00
N LEU A 547 12.95 -1.69 -4.04
CA LEU A 547 13.79 -1.54 -2.88
C LEU A 547 14.01 -0.06 -2.60
N PHE A 548 13.76 0.37 -1.37
CA PHE A 548 13.93 1.73 -0.90
C PHE A 548 15.07 1.80 0.11
N LYS A 549 15.83 2.89 0.09
CA LYS A 549 16.82 3.25 1.12
C LYS A 549 16.48 4.58 1.75
N PHE A 550 16.52 4.61 3.07
CA PHE A 550 16.39 5.81 3.90
C PHE A 550 17.64 5.96 4.76
N ASP A 551 18.03 7.21 5.00
CA ASP A 551 19.08 7.49 5.97
C ASP A 551 18.57 7.34 7.42
N SER A 552 19.48 7.47 8.38
CA SER A 552 19.15 7.37 9.81
C SER A 552 18.13 8.40 10.34
N THR A 553 17.87 9.47 9.57
CA THR A 553 16.91 10.53 9.88
C THR A 553 15.55 10.30 9.25
N GLY A 554 15.39 9.24 8.46
CA GLY A 554 14.16 8.89 7.75
C GLY A 554 14.05 9.52 6.36
N LEU A 555 15.08 10.22 5.87
CA LEU A 555 15.06 10.79 4.54
C LEU A 555 15.32 9.71 3.48
N GLN A 556 14.43 9.60 2.49
CA GLN A 556 14.63 8.68 1.36
C GLN A 556 15.84 9.11 0.51
N GLU A 557 16.84 8.25 0.39
CA GLU A 557 18.04 8.48 -0.42
C GLU A 557 17.82 8.07 -1.88
N TRP A 558 17.27 6.86 -2.08
CA TRP A 558 16.94 6.29 -3.39
C TRP A 558 15.88 5.19 -3.26
N ASN A 559 15.24 4.86 -4.38
CA ASN A 559 14.44 3.65 -4.56
C ASN A 559 14.75 3.05 -5.94
N GLN A 560 14.66 1.73 -6.10
CA GLN A 560 15.01 1.01 -7.33
C GLN A 560 14.15 -0.23 -7.53
N SER A 561 13.63 -0.42 -8.74
CA SER A 561 12.90 -1.64 -9.12
C SER A 561 13.87 -2.81 -9.26
N ILE A 562 13.54 -3.94 -8.63
CA ILE A 562 14.34 -5.18 -8.66
C ILE A 562 13.66 -6.30 -9.46
N LEU A 563 12.51 -6.00 -10.08
CA LEU A 563 11.71 -6.97 -10.82
C LEU A 563 12.30 -7.19 -12.23
N SER A 564 12.98 -8.33 -12.45
CA SER A 564 13.35 -8.79 -13.80
C SER A 564 12.35 -9.81 -14.34
N ILE A 565 12.45 -10.21 -15.62
CA ILE A 565 11.67 -11.34 -16.19
C ILE A 565 11.81 -12.62 -15.34
N GLN A 566 12.92 -12.78 -14.62
CA GLN A 566 13.09 -13.88 -13.68
C GLN A 566 12.21 -13.72 -12.43
N TRP A 567 11.84 -12.51 -12.01
CA TRP A 567 11.07 -12.19 -10.80
C TRP A 567 9.59 -11.88 -11.06
N ARG A 568 9.14 -11.84 -12.33
CA ARG A 568 7.72 -11.63 -12.75
C ARG A 568 6.73 -12.60 -12.09
N ASN A 569 7.26 -13.72 -11.59
CA ASN A 569 6.53 -14.86 -11.07
C ASN A 569 6.55 -14.96 -9.54
N LEU A 570 6.95 -13.90 -8.84
CA LEU A 570 6.76 -13.80 -7.38
C LEU A 570 5.28 -13.62 -7.08
N TYR A 571 4.63 -14.71 -6.72
CA TYR A 571 3.26 -14.68 -6.26
C TYR A 571 3.22 -14.30 -4.77
N SER A 572 2.90 -13.04 -4.46
CA SER A 572 2.31 -12.76 -3.16
C SER A 572 0.84 -13.19 -3.25
N GLY A 573 0.55 -14.41 -2.77
CA GLY A 573 -0.83 -14.70 -2.39
C GLY A 573 -1.22 -13.79 -1.22
N ILE A 574 -2.45 -13.93 -0.73
CA ILE A 574 -2.91 -13.29 0.52
C ILE A 574 -1.99 -13.65 1.73
N PHE A 575 -1.05 -14.59 1.57
CA PHE A 575 -0.11 -15.11 2.57
C PHE A 575 1.33 -15.35 2.02
N GLY A 576 1.76 -14.66 0.97
CA GLY A 576 3.10 -14.84 0.39
C GLY A 576 4.10 -13.80 0.89
N GLU A 577 4.93 -14.15 1.87
CA GLU A 577 5.92 -13.27 2.50
C GLU A 577 7.20 -13.18 1.65
N ILE A 578 7.64 -11.94 1.38
CA ILE A 578 9.02 -11.64 1.01
C ILE A 578 9.73 -11.31 2.32
N ASP A 579 10.90 -11.90 2.50
CA ASP A 579 11.78 -11.55 3.61
C ASP A 579 12.94 -10.67 3.12
N LEU A 580 13.37 -9.74 3.97
CA LEU A 580 14.44 -8.78 3.68
C LEU A 580 15.40 -8.71 4.86
N GLU A 581 16.65 -9.12 4.63
CA GLU A 581 17.67 -9.15 5.66
C GLU A 581 18.96 -8.45 5.26
N MET A 582 19.63 -7.85 6.25
CA MET A 582 20.93 -7.19 6.07
C MET A 582 22.05 -8.10 6.60
N GLY A 583 22.99 -8.49 5.72
CA GLY A 583 24.17 -9.23 6.15
C GLY A 583 25.24 -8.35 6.79
N LYS A 584 26.14 -8.98 7.55
CA LYS A 584 27.33 -8.33 8.14
C LYS A 584 28.32 -7.84 7.09
N ASN A 585 28.19 -8.28 5.84
CA ASN A 585 28.93 -7.77 4.68
C ASN A 585 28.28 -6.53 4.03
N ASN A 586 27.24 -5.95 4.65
CA ASN A 586 26.44 -4.84 4.13
C ASN A 586 25.75 -5.14 2.79
N LEU A 587 25.52 -6.41 2.49
CA LEU A 587 24.66 -6.81 1.37
C LEU A 587 23.23 -7.03 1.88
N LEU A 588 22.26 -6.74 1.01
CA LEU A 588 20.85 -7.00 1.23
C LEU A 588 20.47 -8.34 0.62
N TYR A 589 19.72 -9.14 1.37
CA TYR A 589 19.22 -10.44 0.96
C TYR A 589 17.71 -10.36 0.88
N VAL A 590 17.17 -10.57 -0.31
CA VAL A 590 15.72 -10.64 -0.57
C VAL A 590 15.36 -12.10 -0.78
N GLY A 591 14.61 -12.66 0.16
CA GLY A 591 14.08 -14.02 0.13
C GLY A 591 12.63 -14.05 -0.34
N GLY A 592 12.22 -15.09 -1.05
CA GLY A 592 10.81 -15.26 -1.44
C GLY A 592 10.49 -16.50 -2.26
N HIS A 593 9.24 -16.59 -2.73
CA HIS A 593 8.77 -17.64 -3.64
C HIS A 593 9.11 -17.34 -5.09
N TRP A 594 9.60 -18.35 -5.80
CA TRP A 594 9.94 -18.21 -7.21
C TRP A 594 9.22 -19.27 -8.06
N ILE A 595 8.55 -18.89 -9.15
CA ILE A 595 7.98 -19.84 -10.13
C ILE A 595 8.87 -19.89 -11.39
N PRO A 596 9.59 -21.00 -11.64
CA PRO A 596 10.40 -21.17 -12.84
C PRO A 596 9.54 -21.44 -14.09
N ALA A 597 9.27 -20.42 -14.92
CA ALA A 597 8.60 -20.54 -16.24
C ALA A 597 7.24 -21.31 -16.25
N GLU A 598 6.63 -21.45 -17.44
CA GLU A 598 5.20 -21.80 -17.62
C GLU A 598 4.75 -23.20 -17.16
N GLU A 599 5.66 -24.10 -16.77
CA GLU A 599 5.29 -25.39 -16.19
C GLU A 599 6.33 -25.76 -15.11
N VAL A 600 5.86 -26.37 -14.00
CA VAL A 600 6.56 -26.87 -12.78
C VAL A 600 6.75 -25.92 -11.55
N PRO A 601 6.67 -26.47 -10.31
CA PRO A 601 6.22 -25.77 -9.09
C PRO A 601 7.21 -24.80 -8.42
N THR A 602 6.71 -24.07 -7.41
CA THR A 602 7.43 -23.00 -6.66
C THR A 602 8.75 -23.45 -6.02
N ALA A 603 9.69 -22.52 -5.90
CA ALA A 603 10.99 -22.68 -5.26
C ALA A 603 11.23 -21.59 -4.19
N ILE A 604 12.14 -21.86 -3.25
CA ILE A 604 12.74 -20.82 -2.39
C ILE A 604 13.83 -20.14 -3.22
N ALA A 605 13.83 -18.82 -3.28
CA ALA A 605 14.86 -18.04 -3.95
C ALA A 605 15.43 -16.95 -3.04
N VAL A 606 16.69 -16.62 -3.29
CA VAL A 606 17.41 -15.52 -2.63
C VAL A 606 18.11 -14.69 -3.70
N ALA A 607 17.83 -13.39 -3.73
CA ALA A 607 18.65 -12.41 -4.43
C ALA A 607 19.48 -11.61 -3.44
N VAL A 608 20.71 -11.32 -3.84
CA VAL A 608 21.67 -10.55 -3.07
C VAL A 608 21.93 -9.24 -3.81
N PHE A 609 21.76 -8.12 -3.12
CA PHE A 609 21.95 -6.78 -3.66
C PHE A 609 23.05 -6.05 -2.89
N ASN A 610 23.84 -5.25 -3.60
CA ASN A 610 24.85 -4.38 -2.99
C ASN A 610 24.37 -2.92 -3.02
N PRO A 611 23.90 -2.35 -1.90
CA PRO A 611 23.30 -1.01 -1.84
C PRO A 611 24.12 0.10 -2.50
N GLU A 612 25.45 -0.06 -2.56
CA GLU A 612 26.37 0.91 -3.17
C GLU A 612 26.35 0.89 -4.71
N ASP A 613 25.87 -0.19 -5.31
CA ASP A 613 25.72 -0.33 -6.77
C ASP A 613 24.39 0.25 -7.27
N ALA A 614 23.50 0.67 -6.36
CA ALA A 614 22.25 1.32 -6.75
C ALA A 614 22.57 2.58 -7.57
N PRO A 615 21.99 2.75 -8.77
CA PRO A 615 22.26 3.91 -9.59
C PRO A 615 21.78 5.16 -8.84
N VAL A 616 22.74 5.97 -8.39
CA VAL A 616 22.45 7.24 -7.72
C VAL A 616 21.88 8.19 -8.78
N PRO A 617 20.63 8.66 -8.67
CA PRO A 617 20.11 9.66 -9.59
C PRO A 617 21.01 10.89 -9.55
N LEU A 618 21.29 11.46 -10.72
CA LEU A 618 22.10 12.66 -10.84
C LEU A 618 21.37 13.81 -10.13
N ILE A 619 21.77 14.12 -8.89
CA ILE A 619 21.21 15.26 -8.15
C ILE A 619 21.61 16.54 -8.89
N ILE A 620 20.72 17.08 -9.72
CA ILE A 620 20.79 18.47 -10.16
C ILE A 620 19.94 19.24 -9.15
N PRO A 621 20.53 19.94 -8.16
CA PRO A 621 19.76 20.74 -7.23
C PRO A 621 19.13 21.91 -8.00
N LEU A 622 17.86 21.77 -8.38
CA LEU A 622 17.08 22.84 -9.00
C LEU A 622 16.48 23.71 -7.89
N TRP A 623 17.31 24.54 -7.25
CA TRP A 623 16.79 25.60 -6.39
C TRP A 623 16.59 26.87 -7.21
N LEU A 624 15.35 27.09 -7.66
CA LEU A 624 14.90 28.40 -8.11
C LEU A 624 13.39 28.55 -7.92
N LEU A 625 13.00 28.96 -6.71
CA LEU A 625 11.79 29.79 -6.58
C LEU A 625 12.10 30.97 -5.67
N VAL A 626 12.00 32.15 -6.27
CA VAL A 626 12.16 33.46 -5.63
C VAL A 626 10.88 33.75 -4.86
N GLY A 627 10.95 33.69 -3.53
CA GLY A 627 9.94 34.22 -2.61
C GLY A 627 10.65 35.09 -1.59
N GLY A 628 10.30 36.38 -1.55
CA GLY A 628 11.05 37.41 -0.81
C GLY A 628 11.20 37.14 0.69
N GLY A 629 12.44 37.13 1.16
CA GLY A 629 12.83 37.09 2.57
C GLY A 629 14.24 36.54 2.72
N ALA A 630 15.18 37.34 3.23
CA ALA A 630 16.61 37.04 3.21
C ALA A 630 16.99 35.75 3.99
N ILE A 631 17.66 34.80 3.33
CA ILE A 631 18.39 33.68 3.94
C ILE A 631 19.81 33.64 3.33
N ALA A 632 20.83 33.51 4.17
CA ALA A 632 22.22 33.33 3.74
C ALA A 632 22.44 31.88 3.27
N VAL A 633 22.71 31.69 1.98
CA VAL A 633 23.03 30.38 1.39
C VAL A 633 24.55 30.23 1.27
N ILE A 634 25.14 29.22 1.90
CA ILE A 634 26.52 28.80 1.63
C ILE A 634 26.46 27.75 0.53
N VAL A 635 26.75 28.14 -0.72
CA VAL A 635 26.89 27.17 -1.81
C VAL A 635 28.34 26.73 -1.90
N VAL A 636 28.63 25.47 -1.53
CA VAL A 636 29.93 24.84 -1.79
C VAL A 636 29.84 24.05 -3.08
N ILE A 637 30.28 24.64 -4.20
CA ILE A 637 30.35 23.92 -5.48
C ILE A 637 31.72 23.25 -5.57
N THR A 638 31.74 21.91 -5.48
CA THR A 638 32.94 21.10 -5.77
C THR A 638 32.86 20.60 -7.21
N ILE A 639 33.59 21.23 -8.14
CA ILE A 639 33.67 20.78 -9.53
C ILE A 639 34.86 19.82 -9.66
N ILE A 640 34.60 18.52 -9.91
CA ILE A 640 35.63 17.52 -10.15
C ILE A 640 35.84 17.36 -11.66
N PHE A 641 36.94 17.89 -12.20
CA PHE A 641 37.35 17.58 -13.58
C PHE A 641 38.16 16.29 -13.65
N LYS A 642 37.62 15.25 -14.30
CA LYS A 642 38.38 14.05 -14.68
C LYS A 642 39.00 14.28 -16.07
N LEU A 643 40.19 14.89 -16.12
CA LEU A 643 40.94 15.03 -17.38
C LEU A 643 41.47 13.65 -17.82
N LYS A 644 40.82 13.01 -18.81
CA LYS A 644 41.45 11.94 -19.60
C LYS A 644 42.58 12.58 -20.43
N ARG A 645 43.84 12.24 -20.14
CA ARG A 645 44.94 12.52 -21.09
C ARG A 645 44.70 11.68 -22.35
N ARG A 646 44.71 12.33 -23.52
CA ARG A 646 45.03 11.67 -24.78
C ARG A 646 46.48 11.22 -24.78
#